data_AF-A0AAV9MZ02-F1
#
_entry.id   AF-A0AAV9MZ02-F1
#
_cell.length_a   1.000
_cell.length_b   1.000
_cell.length_c   1.000
_cell.angle_alpha   90.00
_cell.angle_beta   90.00
_cell.angle_gamma   90.00
#
_symmetry.space_group_name_H-M   'P 1'
#
loop_
_entity.id
_entity.type
_entity.pdbx_description
1 polymer ?
#
loop_
_entity_poly.entity_id
_entity_poly.type
_entity_poly.pdbx_seq_one_letter_code
_entity_poly.pdbx_strand_id
1 'polypeptide(L)'
;MAPIHSSSLPFGQTPPLASVAGPTYVTAQTLVQQVAYTLSDKIFSYSPESLDLDVAARAWSDAQETNANGYKTAVQSMQIRNGAGSIALGYIFSKDFDLKKRHIPQGLLASSAALNFLRPALDQLSLLYSVSNPFVAHVAALDYDGSKNGGLVSDYASALSTAEDLGLGLVSTLSAYEAQHMSLFATLLAQDLPTLHVYDGLRTGRDTTRVIDILDKSGLAAAYENVLKSTADEERKHLSIEGKALRTLRALNDELGTEYKPFEYSGHATPETVLVTFGSVEGSLASQAVKVLAQSGSKVGAINVRLYRPFAEEQFLKLLPQSVRVVGVLGQVVDIQAVQEVGIHSRLYDDVLAAIAYGSSSHSSVKVQDLKYPRNKTWTPSSIASAFQKLTGKPTEEATIKTFLDKNVQQYTFWNTDDALSAPAANLLAQALATDSSHNVTVNTTHDNLLQGGVHRIDIRKSPTSLDASYPVTLANVIVVTEVKILSEIDVLKSLEAGGKVILILPGVKDEDVEKKLPVPFKKAVVELGVGLYLINPASTTLTVDNHEIESLRLQTAFIRVALRNSEEVGLQKVAKVNGYFSLDSIVTDLEKTLREIEVPKEWAELELDSQIQPLPVDISANSFANFDKTEEEPPSILRNWQKAAKGLLFKEAYNTSNSLRPDLTTKTFTVHVKENRRLTPLTYDRNIFHIEFDLGTSGLKYDIGEALGIHAENNHDQVMDFIKWYGLNADEVVEVASRESDAVFENRTVYQSLMQNVDIFGRPPKKFYEALADFADDATEKRTLLTLAGPEGFKEFQRRAEVDTITFADVLLEFPSAHPSVHDIVRIVSPMKRREYSIASCQAVTPTSVALMVVVVNWVDPAGRDRFGQATKYLSELKVGAPITVSVKPSVMKLPPKSTQPIIMAGLGTGLAPFRAFVQQRALEKSQGKEIGAVLLYMGSRHQREEYCYGEEWEAYQAAGVITLLGRAFSRDQPQKIYIQDRMRQTLEQITQSYIKDQGAFYLCGPTWPVPDVTQVLEEAIALDAKASGAKKVDPSREIMRLKDEGRYVLEVY
;
A
#
# COMPACT_ATOMS: atom_id res chain seq x y z
N MET A 1 -8.47 -17.10 17.62
CA MET A 1 -7.53 -16.25 16.88
C MET A 1 -7.02 -17.05 15.69
N ALA A 2 -6.88 -16.43 14.52
CA ALA A 2 -6.20 -17.07 13.39
C ALA A 2 -4.74 -17.34 13.78
N PRO A 3 -4.13 -18.45 13.34
CA PRO A 3 -2.72 -18.71 13.58
C PRO A 3 -1.85 -17.61 12.94
N ILE A 4 -0.88 -17.09 13.70
CA ILE A 4 0.11 -16.15 13.17
C ILE A 4 1.11 -16.96 12.34
N HIS A 5 1.25 -16.59 11.07
CA HIS A 5 2.22 -17.15 10.15
C HIS A 5 3.41 -16.20 9.99
N SER A 6 4.63 -16.74 10.14
CA SER A 6 5.85 -15.96 10.02
C SER A 6 7.03 -16.87 9.69
N SER A 7 7.93 -16.43 8.81
CA SER A 7 9.15 -17.16 8.46
C SER A 7 10.11 -17.35 9.64
N SER A 8 9.94 -16.60 10.74
CA SER A 8 10.69 -16.84 12.00
C SER A 8 10.30 -18.11 12.73
N LEU A 9 9.14 -18.67 12.42
CA LEU A 9 8.53 -19.74 13.17
C LEU A 9 8.82 -21.09 12.49
N PRO A 10 8.89 -22.19 13.26
CA PRO A 10 9.12 -23.51 12.69
C PRO A 10 8.03 -23.85 11.66
N PHE A 11 8.46 -24.10 10.42
CA PHE A 11 7.56 -24.33 9.28
C PHE A 11 6.49 -23.23 9.08
N GLY A 12 6.77 -22.00 9.51
CA GLY A 12 5.82 -20.89 9.38
C GLY A 12 4.66 -20.91 10.38
N GLN A 13 4.70 -21.72 11.43
CA GLN A 13 3.59 -21.89 12.38
C GLN A 13 4.02 -21.65 13.82
N THR A 14 3.16 -20.98 14.60
CA THR A 14 3.44 -20.69 16.01
C THR A 14 3.30 -21.97 16.84
N PRO A 15 4.38 -22.48 17.47
CA PRO A 15 4.28 -23.64 18.35
C PRO A 15 3.69 -23.23 19.71
N PRO A 16 2.75 -24.00 20.30
CA PRO A 16 2.37 -23.85 21.71
C PRO A 16 3.60 -23.94 22.62
N LEU A 17 3.69 -23.14 23.70
CA LEU A 17 4.88 -23.13 24.57
C LEU A 17 5.20 -24.53 25.13
N ALA A 18 4.16 -25.29 25.46
CA ALA A 18 4.28 -26.66 25.97
C ALA A 18 4.86 -27.67 24.96
N SER A 19 4.76 -27.38 23.65
CA SER A 19 5.32 -28.23 22.59
C SER A 19 6.81 -27.97 22.33
N VAL A 20 7.37 -26.87 22.85
CA VAL A 20 8.79 -26.54 22.73
C VAL A 20 9.58 -27.33 23.76
N ALA A 21 9.69 -28.63 23.56
CA ALA A 21 10.33 -29.57 24.48
C ALA A 21 10.88 -30.80 23.74
N GLY A 22 11.95 -31.38 24.27
CA GLY A 22 12.57 -32.59 23.75
C GLY A 22 12.93 -32.50 22.25
N PRO A 23 12.84 -33.61 21.51
CA PRO A 23 13.15 -33.64 20.09
C PRO A 23 12.06 -32.99 19.24
N THR A 24 12.23 -31.71 18.93
CA THR A 24 11.24 -30.91 18.21
C THR A 24 11.91 -30.01 17.16
N TYR A 25 11.18 -29.73 16.07
CA TYR A 25 11.59 -28.78 15.05
C TYR A 25 11.27 -27.35 15.50
N VAL A 26 12.31 -26.53 15.60
CA VAL A 26 12.25 -25.16 16.14
C VAL A 26 13.23 -24.27 15.37
N THR A 27 13.09 -22.96 15.55
CA THR A 27 14.12 -21.99 15.15
C THR A 27 14.92 -21.55 16.38
N ALA A 28 16.17 -21.15 16.20
CA ALA A 28 16.97 -20.62 17.31
C ALA A 28 16.28 -19.40 17.96
N GLN A 29 15.63 -18.55 17.17
CA GLN A 29 14.86 -17.42 17.68
C GLN A 29 13.68 -17.87 18.56
N THR A 30 13.01 -18.98 18.23
CA THR A 30 11.93 -19.55 19.07
C THR A 30 12.48 -20.02 20.42
N LEU A 31 13.64 -20.67 20.44
CA LEU A 31 14.30 -21.10 21.68
C LEU A 31 14.73 -19.92 22.56
N VAL A 32 15.27 -18.86 21.95
CA VAL A 32 15.62 -17.62 22.67
C VAL A 32 14.38 -17.00 23.30
N GLN A 33 13.28 -16.89 22.53
CA GLN A 33 12.00 -16.39 23.03
C GLN A 33 11.42 -17.27 24.13
N GLN A 34 11.58 -18.60 24.06
CA GLN A 34 11.12 -19.52 25.09
C GLN A 34 11.78 -19.24 26.44
N VAL A 35 13.10 -19.07 26.46
CA VAL A 35 13.85 -18.73 27.67
C VAL A 35 13.41 -17.37 28.20
N ALA A 36 13.37 -16.35 27.33
CA ALA A 36 12.95 -15.01 27.71
C ALA A 36 11.54 -15.01 28.32
N TYR A 37 10.59 -15.70 27.69
CA TYR A 37 9.19 -15.78 28.13
C TYR A 37 9.04 -16.58 29.43
N THR A 38 9.76 -17.68 29.56
CA THR A 38 9.63 -18.58 30.71
C THR A 38 10.22 -17.97 31.99
N LEU A 39 11.34 -17.24 31.88
CA LEU A 39 12.11 -16.79 33.04
C LEU A 39 11.91 -15.31 33.41
N SER A 40 11.42 -14.47 32.50
CA SER A 40 11.28 -13.02 32.76
C SER A 40 9.91 -12.65 33.34
N ASP A 41 9.86 -11.60 34.16
CA ASP A 41 8.59 -10.98 34.60
C ASP A 41 7.94 -10.18 33.46
N LYS A 42 8.76 -9.42 32.74
CA LYS A 42 8.37 -8.62 31.58
C LYS A 42 9.38 -8.75 30.45
N ILE A 43 8.87 -8.69 29.23
CA ILE A 43 9.65 -8.59 28.01
C ILE A 43 9.30 -7.27 27.34
N PHE A 44 10.30 -6.41 27.18
CA PHE A 44 10.21 -5.26 26.30
C PHE A 44 10.69 -5.69 24.92
N SER A 45 9.96 -5.32 23.88
CA SER A 45 10.32 -5.71 22.52
C SER A 45 10.33 -4.49 21.60
N TYR A 46 11.34 -4.42 20.73
CA TYR A 46 11.26 -3.62 19.51
C TYR A 46 11.37 -4.56 18.32
N SER A 47 10.22 -4.94 17.79
CA SER A 47 10.09 -5.83 16.65
C SER A 47 9.14 -5.21 15.64
N PRO A 48 9.65 -4.43 14.66
CA PRO A 48 8.86 -4.06 13.49
C PRO A 48 8.20 -5.30 12.87
N GLU A 49 7.01 -5.14 12.28
CA GLU A 49 6.30 -6.24 11.61
C GLU A 49 7.16 -6.89 10.50
N SER A 50 8.06 -6.12 9.88
CA SER A 50 8.99 -6.66 8.89
C SER A 50 10.08 -7.57 9.46
N LEU A 51 10.35 -7.53 10.77
CA LEU A 51 11.43 -8.29 11.41
C LEU A 51 10.95 -9.44 12.30
N ASP A 52 9.73 -9.41 12.84
CA ASP A 52 9.14 -10.55 13.57
C ASP A 52 10.04 -11.19 14.67
N LEU A 53 10.69 -10.38 15.49
CA LEU A 53 11.63 -10.81 16.54
C LEU A 53 10.95 -11.34 17.82
N ASP A 54 9.69 -10.99 18.07
CA ASP A 54 8.94 -11.31 19.29
C ASP A 54 7.65 -12.13 19.06
N VAL A 55 7.48 -12.68 17.86
CA VAL A 55 6.21 -13.30 17.43
C VAL A 55 5.76 -14.44 18.33
N ALA A 56 6.66 -15.35 18.73
CA ALA A 56 6.31 -16.49 19.58
C ALA A 56 5.98 -16.04 21.01
N ALA A 57 6.79 -15.14 21.58
CA ALA A 57 6.55 -14.58 22.91
C ALA A 57 5.22 -13.80 22.96
N ARG A 58 4.93 -13.00 21.94
CA ARG A 58 3.66 -12.27 21.81
C ARG A 58 2.48 -13.23 21.72
N ALA A 59 2.59 -14.26 20.88
CA ALA A 59 1.55 -15.27 20.73
C ALA A 59 1.27 -16.04 22.02
N TRP A 60 2.30 -16.46 22.78
CA TRP A 60 2.12 -17.11 24.08
C TRP A 60 1.49 -16.18 25.12
N SER A 61 1.89 -14.90 25.12
CA SER A 61 1.26 -13.87 25.95
C SER A 61 -0.23 -13.70 25.60
N ASP A 62 -0.57 -13.61 24.33
CA ASP A 62 -1.95 -13.42 23.89
C ASP A 62 -2.82 -14.65 24.20
N ALA A 63 -2.23 -15.84 24.08
CA ALA A 63 -2.82 -17.12 24.48
C ALA A 63 -2.89 -17.34 26.01
N GLN A 64 -2.41 -16.39 26.82
CA GLN A 64 -2.39 -16.46 28.30
C GLN A 64 -1.59 -17.65 28.85
N GLU A 65 -0.54 -18.08 28.14
CA GLU A 65 0.33 -19.15 28.61
C GLU A 65 1.15 -18.67 29.83
N THR A 66 1.26 -19.52 30.86
CA THR A 66 1.96 -19.16 32.10
C THR A 66 3.46 -19.43 32.01
N ASN A 67 4.25 -18.52 32.57
CA ASN A 67 5.69 -18.65 32.76
C ASN A 67 6.04 -19.57 33.94
N ALA A 68 7.33 -19.70 34.27
CA ALA A 68 7.80 -20.53 35.38
C ALA A 68 7.27 -20.08 36.76
N ASN A 69 6.91 -18.81 36.91
CA ASN A 69 6.42 -18.23 38.15
C ASN A 69 4.89 -18.35 38.32
N GLY A 70 4.19 -19.05 37.41
CA GLY A 70 2.76 -19.34 37.51
C GLY A 70 1.82 -18.22 37.04
N TYR A 71 2.35 -17.17 36.41
CA TYR A 71 1.56 -16.10 35.78
C TYR A 71 2.03 -15.85 34.34
N LYS A 72 1.26 -15.07 33.57
CA LYS A 72 1.63 -14.71 32.20
C LYS A 72 2.76 -13.67 32.19
N THR A 73 3.80 -13.90 31.40
CA THR A 73 4.84 -12.88 31.14
C THR A 73 4.26 -11.75 30.29
N ALA A 74 4.41 -10.50 30.75
CA ALA A 74 3.91 -9.36 29.99
C ALA A 74 4.88 -9.01 28.85
N VAL A 75 4.40 -9.12 27.60
CA VAL A 75 5.16 -8.71 26.41
C VAL A 75 4.67 -7.34 25.95
N GLN A 76 5.57 -6.36 25.95
CA GLN A 76 5.29 -4.99 25.52
C GLN A 76 6.08 -4.66 24.25
N SER A 77 5.42 -4.81 23.09
CA SER A 77 5.96 -4.45 21.79
C SER A 77 5.87 -2.93 21.58
N MET A 78 7.01 -2.29 21.37
CA MET A 78 7.15 -0.84 21.27
C MET A 78 7.19 -0.37 19.82
N GLN A 79 6.57 0.77 19.54
CA GLN A 79 6.52 1.37 18.20
C GLN A 79 7.82 2.08 17.79
N ILE A 80 8.63 2.53 18.76
CA ILE A 80 9.84 3.32 18.52
C ILE A 80 11.08 2.67 19.14
N ARG A 81 12.23 2.76 18.44
CA ARG A 81 13.52 2.14 18.82
C ARG A 81 13.97 2.53 20.24
N ASN A 82 13.89 3.81 20.58
CA ASN A 82 14.25 4.32 21.92
C ASN A 82 13.26 3.90 23.02
N GLY A 83 12.02 3.57 22.63
CA GLY A 83 10.92 3.33 23.56
C GLY A 83 11.12 2.08 24.40
N ALA A 84 11.64 1.00 23.81
CA ALA A 84 11.89 -0.25 24.53
C ALA A 84 12.89 -0.07 25.68
N GLY A 85 13.98 0.66 25.45
CA GLY A 85 14.98 0.94 26.49
C GLY A 85 14.49 1.92 27.54
N SER A 86 13.77 2.97 27.12
CA SER A 86 13.25 4.00 28.04
C SER A 86 12.19 3.45 28.99
N ILE A 87 11.35 2.52 28.53
CA ILE A 87 10.35 1.87 29.40
C ILE A 87 11.01 0.82 30.31
N ALA A 88 11.99 0.06 29.82
CA ALA A 88 12.76 -0.85 30.68
C ALA A 88 13.38 -0.09 31.86
N LEU A 89 14.00 1.05 31.57
CA LEU A 89 14.55 1.96 32.57
C LEU A 89 13.45 2.55 33.49
N GLY A 90 12.35 3.05 32.92
CA GLY A 90 11.24 3.64 33.69
C GLY A 90 10.54 2.64 34.61
N TYR A 91 10.47 1.36 34.22
CA TYR A 91 9.89 0.29 35.04
C TYR A 91 10.74 0.02 36.29
N ILE A 92 12.07 0.07 36.16
CA ILE A 92 13.01 -0.11 37.29
C ILE A 92 12.82 0.96 38.37
N PHE A 93 12.45 2.19 37.98
CA PHE A 93 12.19 3.29 38.91
C PHE A 93 10.71 3.53 39.23
N SER A 94 9.83 2.64 38.77
CA SER A 94 8.40 2.79 39.04
C SER A 94 8.11 2.63 40.52
N LYS A 95 7.35 3.57 41.10
CA LYS A 95 6.88 3.50 42.49
C LYS A 95 5.94 2.32 42.73
N ASP A 96 5.33 1.80 41.68
CA ASP A 96 4.39 0.67 41.71
C ASP A 96 5.10 -0.69 41.49
N PHE A 97 6.43 -0.70 41.46
CA PHE A 97 7.21 -1.93 41.28
C PHE A 97 7.11 -2.84 42.50
N ASP A 98 6.71 -4.10 42.29
CA ASP A 98 6.67 -5.11 43.34
C ASP A 98 8.09 -5.55 43.72
N LEU A 99 8.57 -5.05 44.87
CA LEU A 99 9.89 -5.39 45.41
C LEU A 99 10.12 -6.90 45.56
N LYS A 100 9.06 -7.71 45.69
CA LYS A 100 9.19 -9.18 45.76
C LYS A 100 9.70 -9.76 44.44
N LYS A 101 9.49 -9.09 43.31
CA LYS A 101 9.89 -9.53 41.97
C LYS A 101 11.27 -9.02 41.53
N ARG A 102 12.00 -8.31 42.40
CA ARG A 102 13.30 -7.70 42.06
C ARG A 102 14.38 -8.70 41.61
N HIS A 103 14.28 -9.96 42.05
CA HIS A 103 15.20 -11.04 41.68
C HIS A 103 14.85 -11.73 40.36
N ILE A 104 13.68 -11.42 39.78
CA ILE A 104 13.21 -12.02 38.52
C ILE A 104 13.78 -11.21 37.35
N PRO A 105 14.38 -11.86 36.34
CA PRO A 105 14.91 -11.19 35.15
C PRO A 105 13.90 -10.32 34.41
N GLN A 106 14.40 -9.27 33.78
CA GLN A 106 13.71 -8.50 32.75
C GLN A 106 14.37 -8.77 31.40
N GLY A 107 13.56 -9.09 30.41
CA GLY A 107 14.01 -9.41 29.06
C GLY A 107 13.83 -8.23 28.10
N LEU A 108 14.77 -8.06 27.18
CA LEU A 108 14.63 -7.24 25.98
C LEU A 108 14.78 -8.14 24.74
N LEU A 109 13.85 -8.05 23.79
CA LEU A 109 13.96 -8.62 22.45
C LEU A 109 14.14 -7.49 21.44
N ALA A 110 15.27 -7.45 20.74
CA ALA A 110 15.56 -6.40 19.77
C ALA A 110 16.56 -6.87 18.70
N SER A 111 16.71 -6.11 17.62
CA SER A 111 17.81 -6.29 16.68
C SER A 111 19.04 -5.48 17.09
N SER A 112 20.21 -5.82 16.57
CA SER A 112 21.44 -5.06 16.81
C SER A 112 21.35 -3.63 16.29
N ALA A 113 20.55 -3.38 15.24
CA ALA A 113 20.20 -2.03 14.77
C ALA A 113 19.58 -1.12 15.84
N ALA A 114 18.91 -1.70 16.85
CA ALA A 114 18.31 -0.95 17.94
C ALA A 114 19.33 -0.53 19.01
N LEU A 115 20.51 -1.16 19.08
CA LEU A 115 21.47 -0.92 20.16
C LEU A 115 21.98 0.53 20.19
N ASN A 116 22.22 1.13 19.02
CA ASN A 116 22.63 2.54 18.92
C ASN A 116 21.61 3.50 19.53
N PHE A 117 20.33 3.16 19.39
CA PHE A 117 19.18 3.92 19.90
C PHE A 117 18.93 3.66 21.39
N LEU A 118 19.21 2.44 21.84
CA LEU A 118 19.07 2.01 23.22
C LEU A 118 20.27 2.42 24.09
N ARG A 119 21.40 2.82 23.49
CA ARG A 119 22.66 3.14 24.18
C ARG A 119 22.47 4.04 25.41
N PRO A 120 21.71 5.16 25.38
CA PRO A 120 21.53 5.99 26.57
C PRO A 120 20.82 5.27 27.73
N ALA A 121 19.85 4.40 27.42
CA ALA A 121 19.16 3.62 28.44
C ALA A 121 20.06 2.50 28.99
N LEU A 122 20.78 1.80 28.11
CA LEU A 122 21.72 0.75 28.48
C LEU A 122 22.88 1.28 29.33
N ASP A 123 23.36 2.50 29.07
CA ASP A 123 24.38 3.19 29.87
C ASP A 123 23.89 3.45 31.31
N GLN A 124 22.66 3.92 31.47
CA GLN A 124 22.09 4.09 32.82
C GLN A 124 21.88 2.75 33.53
N LEU A 125 21.48 1.70 32.80
CA LEU A 125 21.32 0.37 33.35
C LEU A 125 22.67 -0.22 33.80
N SER A 126 23.74 -0.04 33.03
CA SER A 126 25.08 -0.52 33.39
C SER A 126 25.64 0.17 34.64
N LEU A 127 25.20 1.40 34.94
CA LEU A 127 25.59 2.11 36.16
C LEU A 127 24.74 1.75 37.38
N LEU A 128 23.48 1.35 37.18
CA LEU A 128 22.50 1.16 38.26
C LEU A 128 22.12 -0.31 38.50
N TYR A 129 22.81 -1.26 37.86
CA TYR A 129 22.42 -2.67 37.89
C TYR A 129 22.43 -3.31 39.28
N SER A 130 23.30 -2.85 40.18
CA SER A 130 23.36 -3.33 41.57
C SER A 130 22.05 -3.09 42.35
N VAL A 131 21.21 -2.16 41.87
CA VAL A 131 19.92 -1.82 42.45
C VAL A 131 18.74 -2.06 41.50
N SER A 132 18.95 -2.58 40.29
CA SER A 132 17.87 -2.95 39.38
C SER A 132 17.53 -4.44 39.43
N ASN A 133 16.54 -4.85 38.66
CA ASN A 133 16.38 -6.26 38.32
C ASN A 133 17.55 -6.73 37.43
N PRO A 134 17.87 -8.03 37.45
CA PRO A 134 18.72 -8.67 36.46
C PRO A 134 18.19 -8.37 35.05
N PHE A 135 19.04 -7.79 34.19
CA PHE A 135 18.65 -7.37 32.85
C PHE A 135 19.41 -8.16 31.79
N VAL A 136 18.66 -8.80 30.89
CA VAL A 136 19.21 -9.51 29.73
C VAL A 136 18.55 -8.99 28.46
N ALA A 137 19.36 -8.61 27.47
CA ALA A 137 18.89 -8.27 26.14
C ALA A 137 19.27 -9.38 25.17
N HIS A 138 18.27 -10.08 24.65
CA HIS A 138 18.47 -11.01 23.55
C HIS A 138 18.37 -10.25 22.22
N VAL A 139 19.53 -10.10 21.58
CA VAL A 139 19.76 -9.28 20.41
C VAL A 139 19.94 -10.20 19.20
N ALA A 140 19.03 -10.10 18.23
CA ALA A 140 19.27 -10.66 16.91
C ALA A 140 20.31 -9.79 16.19
N ALA A 141 21.47 -10.35 15.83
CA ALA A 141 22.46 -9.69 14.98
C ALA A 141 21.84 -9.50 13.59
N LEU A 142 21.25 -8.32 13.38
CA LEU A 142 20.39 -8.00 12.27
C LEU A 142 20.27 -6.49 12.12
N ASP A 143 20.62 -5.99 10.95
CA ASP A 143 20.43 -4.61 10.54
C ASP A 143 20.09 -4.54 9.05
N TYR A 144 19.86 -3.34 8.53
CA TYR A 144 19.63 -3.07 7.12
C TYR A 144 20.77 -2.22 6.55
N ASP A 145 21.42 -2.69 5.50
CA ASP A 145 22.40 -1.93 4.74
C ASP A 145 21.67 -0.94 3.82
N GLY A 146 21.80 0.37 4.08
CA GLY A 146 21.16 1.43 3.30
C GLY A 146 21.83 1.76 1.97
N SER A 147 22.86 1.00 1.55
CA SER A 147 23.52 1.20 0.25
C SER A 147 22.57 0.93 -0.94
N LYS A 148 22.94 1.40 -2.13
CA LYS A 148 22.16 1.15 -3.35
C LYS A 148 22.20 -0.36 -3.67
N ASN A 149 21.04 -1.03 -3.62
CA ASN A 149 20.87 -2.50 -3.64
C ASN A 149 21.23 -3.19 -2.30
N GLY A 150 21.25 -2.45 -1.19
CA GLY A 150 21.42 -3.01 0.13
C GLY A 150 20.19 -3.80 0.61
N GLY A 151 20.37 -4.56 1.68
CA GLY A 151 19.37 -5.46 2.22
C GLY A 151 19.63 -5.75 3.70
N LEU A 152 18.99 -6.81 4.21
CA LEU A 152 19.20 -7.31 5.55
C LEU A 152 20.60 -7.91 5.69
N VAL A 153 21.28 -7.56 6.77
CA VAL A 153 22.66 -7.97 7.06
C VAL A 153 22.81 -8.44 8.51
N SER A 154 23.70 -9.39 8.76
CA SER A 154 24.06 -9.78 10.12
C SER A 154 25.05 -8.76 10.70
N ASP A 155 24.64 -8.01 11.72
CA ASP A 155 25.47 -7.00 12.39
C ASP A 155 25.86 -7.41 13.81
N TYR A 156 27.05 -8.00 13.95
CA TYR A 156 27.70 -8.30 15.21
C TYR A 156 28.56 -7.14 15.72
N ALA A 157 29.06 -6.28 14.82
CA ALA A 157 29.94 -5.15 15.16
C ALA A 157 29.27 -4.18 16.15
N SER A 158 27.97 -3.92 15.98
CA SER A 158 27.19 -3.10 16.91
C SER A 158 27.09 -3.71 18.31
N ALA A 159 26.92 -5.04 18.42
CA ALA A 159 26.85 -5.73 19.71
C ALA A 159 28.20 -5.73 20.44
N LEU A 160 29.30 -6.01 19.72
CA LEU A 160 30.67 -5.97 20.25
C LEU A 160 30.99 -4.57 20.80
N SER A 161 30.75 -3.53 19.98
CA SER A 161 31.03 -2.14 20.35
C SER A 161 30.17 -1.69 21.54
N THR A 162 28.88 -2.03 21.58
CA THR A 162 27.99 -1.64 22.67
C THR A 162 28.38 -2.31 23.99
N ALA A 163 28.74 -3.60 23.95
CA ALA A 163 29.17 -4.33 25.14
C ALA A 163 30.47 -3.76 25.71
N GLU A 164 31.44 -3.45 24.84
CA GLU A 164 32.71 -2.86 25.23
C GLU A 164 32.54 -1.44 25.79
N ASP A 165 31.86 -0.55 25.06
CA ASP A 165 31.68 0.86 25.43
C ASP A 165 30.96 1.04 26.78
N LEU A 166 29.99 0.17 27.07
CA LEU A 166 29.12 0.28 28.25
C LEU A 166 29.51 -0.69 29.39
N GLY A 167 30.49 -1.57 29.15
CA GLY A 167 30.92 -2.58 30.12
C GLY A 167 29.88 -3.68 30.37
N LEU A 168 29.07 -4.03 29.37
CA LEU A 168 28.04 -5.08 29.48
C LEU A 168 28.66 -6.47 29.25
N GLY A 169 28.00 -7.51 29.78
CA GLY A 169 28.29 -8.89 29.39
C GLY A 169 27.91 -9.13 27.93
N LEU A 170 28.65 -9.97 27.21
CA LEU A 170 28.30 -10.37 25.85
C LEU A 170 28.54 -11.88 25.66
N VAL A 171 27.43 -12.59 25.47
CA VAL A 171 27.36 -14.02 25.17
C VAL A 171 26.84 -14.18 23.74
N SER A 172 27.50 -14.99 22.93
CA SER A 172 27.04 -15.34 21.58
C SER A 172 26.51 -16.77 21.52
N THR A 173 25.50 -16.99 20.67
CA THR A 173 25.08 -18.33 20.25
C THR A 173 25.85 -18.72 19.00
N LEU A 174 26.52 -19.88 18.99
CA LEU A 174 27.27 -20.36 17.83
C LEU A 174 26.44 -21.26 16.90
N SER A 175 25.38 -21.89 17.39
CA SER A 175 24.51 -22.76 16.59
C SER A 175 23.08 -22.78 17.13
N ALA A 176 22.11 -23.21 16.30
CA ALA A 176 20.73 -23.36 16.75
C ALA A 176 20.56 -24.39 17.88
N TYR A 177 21.46 -25.38 17.95
CA TYR A 177 21.43 -26.47 18.94
C TYR A 177 21.71 -25.99 20.36
N GLU A 178 22.47 -24.90 20.53
CA GLU A 178 22.80 -24.35 21.85
C GLU A 178 22.02 -23.07 22.20
N ALA A 179 21.13 -22.61 21.30
CA ALA A 179 20.46 -21.32 21.45
C ALA A 179 19.68 -21.19 22.77
N GLN A 180 19.02 -22.28 23.20
CA GLN A 180 18.32 -22.32 24.48
C GLN A 180 19.30 -22.21 25.66
N HIS A 181 20.40 -22.97 25.61
CA HIS A 181 21.40 -23.00 26.67
C HIS A 181 22.16 -21.68 26.80
N MET A 182 22.50 -21.03 25.68
CA MET A 182 23.21 -19.75 25.69
C MET A 182 22.31 -18.59 26.10
N SER A 183 21.03 -18.62 25.72
CA SER A 183 20.03 -17.70 26.24
C SER A 183 19.86 -17.85 27.76
N LEU A 184 19.82 -19.10 28.26
CA LEU A 184 19.77 -19.39 29.69
C LEU A 184 21.05 -18.91 30.41
N PHE A 185 22.22 -19.17 29.84
CA PHE A 185 23.51 -18.71 30.38
C PHE A 185 23.56 -17.19 30.51
N ALA A 186 23.15 -16.46 29.46
CA ALA A 186 23.11 -15.00 29.50
C ALA A 186 22.11 -14.47 30.53
N THR A 187 20.97 -15.15 30.70
CA THR A 187 19.97 -14.81 31.72
C THR A 187 20.50 -15.04 33.15
N LEU A 188 21.29 -16.10 33.35
CA LEU A 188 21.98 -16.35 34.62
C LEU A 188 23.10 -15.33 34.87
N LEU A 189 23.85 -14.95 33.84
CA LEU A 189 24.93 -13.96 33.94
C LEU A 189 24.40 -12.56 34.25
N ALA A 190 23.18 -12.24 33.80
CA ALA A 190 22.47 -11.00 34.10
C ALA A 190 22.28 -10.71 35.60
N GLN A 191 22.45 -11.73 36.47
CA GLN A 191 22.44 -11.57 37.93
C GLN A 191 23.67 -10.82 38.45
N ASP A 192 24.81 -10.97 37.77
CA ASP A 192 26.07 -10.34 38.17
C ASP A 192 26.40 -9.11 37.34
N LEU A 193 25.99 -9.09 36.07
CA LEU A 193 26.29 -8.02 35.12
C LEU A 193 25.20 -7.97 34.04
N PRO A 194 24.59 -6.81 33.73
CA PRO A 194 23.67 -6.69 32.61
C PRO A 194 24.30 -7.26 31.33
N THR A 195 23.58 -8.17 30.67
CA THR A 195 24.18 -9.02 29.63
C THR A 195 23.42 -8.89 28.31
N LEU A 196 24.17 -8.70 27.23
CA LEU A 196 23.72 -8.88 25.86
C LEU A 196 23.92 -10.35 25.46
N HIS A 197 22.86 -10.97 24.97
CA HIS A 197 22.88 -12.28 24.31
C HIS A 197 22.70 -12.07 22.81
N VAL A 198 23.72 -12.32 22.01
CA VAL A 198 23.66 -12.13 20.56
C VAL A 198 23.57 -13.46 19.80
N TYR A 199 22.71 -13.51 18.79
CA TYR A 199 22.60 -14.66 17.88
C TYR A 199 22.36 -14.16 16.46
N ASP A 200 22.72 -14.94 15.45
CA ASP A 200 22.51 -14.55 14.05
C ASP A 200 21.01 -14.35 13.75
N GLY A 201 20.59 -13.15 13.35
CA GLY A 201 19.18 -12.86 13.09
C GLY A 201 18.71 -13.20 11.68
N LEU A 202 19.65 -13.38 10.74
CA LEU A 202 19.37 -13.50 9.30
C LEU A 202 19.24 -14.96 8.84
N ARG A 203 20.14 -15.84 9.30
CA ARG A 203 20.23 -17.27 8.94
C ARG A 203 19.94 -18.17 10.16
N THR A 204 20.88 -18.33 11.10
CA THR A 204 20.75 -19.33 12.18
C THR A 204 19.51 -19.09 13.05
N GLY A 205 19.14 -17.83 13.27
CA GLY A 205 17.92 -17.42 13.97
C GLY A 205 16.62 -17.91 13.32
N ARG A 206 16.64 -18.13 12.00
CA ARG A 206 15.49 -18.40 11.13
C ARG A 206 15.45 -19.83 10.58
N ASP A 207 16.56 -20.55 10.64
CA ASP A 207 16.61 -21.94 10.21
C ASP A 207 15.68 -22.79 11.08
N THR A 208 14.71 -23.44 10.45
CA THR A 208 13.92 -24.50 11.10
C THR A 208 14.78 -25.75 11.13
N THR A 209 15.14 -26.24 12.31
CA THR A 209 15.95 -27.45 12.50
C THR A 209 15.44 -28.26 13.68
N ARG A 210 15.78 -29.56 13.71
CA ARG A 210 15.42 -30.45 14.81
C ARG A 210 16.45 -30.33 15.94
N VAL A 211 16.03 -29.85 17.10
CA VAL A 211 16.85 -29.82 18.33
C VAL A 211 16.32 -30.89 19.29
N ILE A 212 17.21 -31.63 19.96
CA ILE A 212 16.89 -32.90 20.65
C ILE A 212 16.73 -32.70 22.16
N ASP A 213 17.55 -31.83 22.72
CA ASP A 213 17.81 -31.59 24.13
C ASP A 213 17.10 -30.34 24.67
N ILE A 214 15.99 -29.94 24.02
CA ILE A 214 15.20 -28.77 24.43
C ILE A 214 14.57 -29.05 25.80
N LEU A 215 14.91 -28.22 26.80
CA LEU A 215 14.23 -28.22 28.09
C LEU A 215 12.80 -27.68 27.93
N ASP A 216 11.83 -28.36 28.52
CA ASP A 216 10.47 -27.84 28.63
C ASP A 216 10.40 -26.68 29.65
N LYS A 217 9.20 -26.10 29.81
CA LYS A 217 9.00 -25.00 30.77
C LYS A 217 9.49 -25.34 32.19
N SER A 218 9.18 -26.55 32.67
CA SER A 218 9.51 -26.98 34.02
C SER A 218 11.01 -27.25 34.17
N GLY A 219 11.61 -27.91 33.18
CA GLY A 219 13.05 -28.17 33.11
C GLY A 219 13.86 -26.89 33.04
N LEU A 220 13.43 -25.90 32.25
CA LEU A 220 14.08 -24.58 32.20
C LEU A 220 14.06 -23.88 33.55
N ALA A 221 12.92 -23.89 34.24
CA ALA A 221 12.78 -23.31 35.57
C ALA A 221 13.70 -24.01 36.60
N ALA A 222 13.71 -25.34 36.58
CA ALA A 222 14.54 -26.14 37.47
C ALA A 222 16.04 -25.89 37.23
N ALA A 223 16.49 -25.92 35.97
CA ALA A 223 17.88 -25.67 35.61
C ALA A 223 18.33 -24.26 36.03
N TYR A 224 17.50 -23.24 35.78
CA TYR A 224 17.76 -21.87 36.22
C TYR A 224 17.92 -21.78 37.74
N GLU A 225 16.99 -22.36 38.51
CA GLU A 225 17.08 -22.34 39.98
C GLU A 225 18.27 -23.14 40.52
N ASN A 226 18.56 -24.32 39.95
CA ASN A 226 19.65 -25.19 40.39
C ASN A 226 21.01 -24.52 40.20
N VAL A 227 21.22 -23.87 39.05
CA VAL A 227 22.45 -23.12 38.79
C VAL A 227 22.58 -21.92 39.72
N LEU A 228 21.50 -21.19 40.01
CA LEU A 228 21.55 -20.09 40.99
C LEU A 228 21.91 -20.60 42.39
N LYS A 229 21.33 -21.72 42.84
CA LYS A 229 21.61 -22.32 44.15
C LYS A 229 23.06 -22.80 44.25
N SER A 230 23.59 -23.48 43.23
CA SER A 230 24.96 -24.02 43.24
C SER A 230 26.04 -22.93 43.21
N THR A 231 25.68 -21.73 42.75
CA THR A 231 26.60 -20.60 42.62
C THR A 231 26.44 -19.56 43.74
N ALA A 232 25.57 -19.74 44.73
CA ALA A 232 25.23 -18.71 45.74
C ALA A 232 26.22 -18.57 46.94
N ASP A 233 27.38 -19.23 46.91
CA ASP A 233 28.33 -19.31 48.03
C ASP A 233 29.06 -17.97 48.35
N GLU A 234 29.52 -17.80 49.60
CA GLU A 234 30.24 -16.60 50.11
C GLU A 234 31.48 -16.28 49.25
N GLU A 235 32.19 -17.29 48.76
CA GLU A 235 33.36 -17.13 47.89
C GLU A 235 33.03 -16.39 46.58
N ARG A 236 31.79 -16.45 46.09
CA ARG A 236 31.39 -15.74 44.85
C ARG A 236 31.51 -14.23 44.99
N LYS A 237 31.37 -13.67 46.20
CA LYS A 237 31.49 -12.23 46.44
C LYS A 237 32.90 -11.70 46.16
N HIS A 238 33.92 -12.56 46.27
CA HIS A 238 35.32 -12.21 46.08
C HIS A 238 35.84 -12.46 44.66
N LEU A 239 35.04 -13.11 43.79
CA LEU A 239 35.42 -13.37 42.41
C LEU A 239 35.28 -12.10 41.55
N SER A 240 36.21 -11.93 40.61
CA SER A 240 36.06 -10.96 39.50
C SER A 240 34.83 -11.31 38.67
N ILE A 241 34.33 -10.36 37.87
CA ILE A 241 33.22 -10.59 36.94
C ILE A 241 33.54 -11.76 36.00
N GLU A 242 34.78 -11.85 35.51
CA GLU A 242 35.28 -12.99 34.73
C GLU A 242 35.17 -14.30 35.51
N GLY A 243 35.68 -14.36 36.75
CA GLY A 243 35.62 -15.55 37.59
C GLY A 243 34.18 -16.00 37.88
N LYS A 244 33.26 -15.04 38.06
CA LYS A 244 31.82 -15.31 38.22
C LYS A 244 31.23 -15.89 36.94
N ALA A 245 31.50 -15.31 35.77
CA ALA A 245 31.02 -15.80 34.49
C ALA A 245 31.50 -17.24 34.22
N LEU A 246 32.78 -17.53 34.46
CA LEU A 246 33.34 -18.88 34.30
C LEU A 246 32.73 -19.89 35.29
N ARG A 247 32.48 -19.48 36.54
CA ARG A 247 31.83 -20.34 37.54
C ARG A 247 30.37 -20.63 37.17
N THR A 248 29.63 -19.63 36.69
CA THR A 248 28.25 -19.80 36.20
C THR A 248 28.20 -20.73 34.99
N LEU A 249 29.13 -20.59 34.04
CA LEU A 249 29.20 -21.48 32.88
C LEU A 249 29.49 -22.93 33.30
N ARG A 250 30.41 -23.13 34.25
CA ARG A 250 30.69 -24.46 34.80
C ARG A 250 29.46 -25.08 35.48
N ALA A 251 28.77 -24.31 36.32
CA ALA A 251 27.57 -24.79 36.99
C ALA A 251 26.44 -25.13 35.99
N LEU A 252 26.30 -24.35 34.92
CA LEU A 252 25.38 -24.66 33.83
C LEU A 252 25.75 -25.96 33.11
N ASN A 253 27.05 -26.15 32.81
CA ASN A 253 27.55 -27.39 32.22
C ASN A 253 27.25 -28.60 33.10
N ASP A 254 27.46 -28.48 34.42
CA ASP A 254 27.20 -29.54 35.39
C ASP A 254 25.69 -29.90 35.45
N GLU A 255 24.81 -28.90 35.38
CA GLU A 255 23.35 -29.10 35.37
C GLU A 255 22.85 -29.74 34.06
N LEU A 256 23.36 -29.28 32.92
CA LEU A 256 22.90 -29.74 31.60
C LEU A 256 23.64 -30.99 31.10
N GLY A 257 24.71 -31.41 31.75
CA GLY A 257 25.59 -32.47 31.27
C GLY A 257 26.35 -32.09 29.99
N THR A 258 26.70 -30.81 29.83
CA THR A 258 27.37 -30.26 28.65
C THR A 258 28.81 -29.82 29.00
N GLU A 259 29.61 -29.42 28.00
CA GLU A 259 31.00 -28.99 28.19
C GLU A 259 31.29 -27.67 27.43
N TYR A 260 30.37 -26.71 27.50
CA TYR A 260 30.55 -25.42 26.82
C TYR A 260 31.75 -24.66 27.38
N LYS A 261 32.57 -24.10 26.48
CA LYS A 261 33.71 -23.25 26.83
C LYS A 261 33.47 -21.79 26.42
N PRO A 262 34.15 -20.83 27.08
CA PRO A 262 34.14 -19.42 26.65
C PRO A 262 34.62 -19.23 25.20
N PHE A 263 35.55 -20.09 24.79
CA PHE A 263 36.14 -20.14 23.46
C PHE A 263 36.17 -21.59 23.00
N GLU A 264 35.60 -21.88 21.84
CA GLU A 264 35.58 -23.24 21.26
C GLU A 264 36.69 -23.40 20.25
N TYR A 265 37.55 -24.40 20.45
CA TYR A 265 38.62 -24.73 19.51
C TYR A 265 38.24 -25.90 18.61
N SER A 266 38.51 -25.76 17.31
CA SER A 266 38.39 -26.85 16.34
C SER A 266 39.58 -26.85 15.38
N GLY A 267 40.05 -28.03 14.98
CA GLY A 267 41.13 -28.18 14.00
C GLY A 267 42.31 -29.00 14.51
N HIS A 268 43.48 -28.78 13.91
CA HIS A 268 44.69 -29.57 14.17
C HIS A 268 45.15 -29.45 15.64
N ALA A 269 45.76 -30.47 16.25
CA ALA A 269 46.24 -30.37 17.64
C ALA A 269 47.44 -29.41 17.81
N THR A 270 48.24 -29.25 16.75
CA THR A 270 49.38 -28.33 16.68
C THR A 270 49.26 -27.41 15.46
N PRO A 271 48.31 -26.46 15.45
CA PRO A 271 48.11 -25.54 14.34
C PRO A 271 49.30 -24.58 14.19
N GLU A 272 49.63 -24.22 12.95
CA GLU A 272 50.55 -23.12 12.63
C GLU A 272 49.79 -21.81 12.39
N THR A 273 48.55 -21.92 11.89
CA THR A 273 47.63 -20.80 11.66
C THR A 273 46.32 -21.05 12.38
N VAL A 274 45.85 -20.06 13.14
CA VAL A 274 44.55 -20.10 13.82
C VAL A 274 43.68 -18.94 13.34
N LEU A 275 42.41 -19.20 13.03
CA LEU A 275 41.41 -18.18 12.71
C LEU A 275 40.48 -17.98 13.91
N VAL A 276 40.41 -16.77 14.45
CA VAL A 276 39.46 -16.39 15.51
C VAL A 276 38.22 -15.81 14.86
N THR A 277 37.03 -16.29 15.25
CA THR A 277 35.75 -15.82 14.71
C THR A 277 34.76 -15.47 15.82
N PHE A 278 33.81 -14.61 15.48
CA PHE A 278 32.65 -14.26 16.31
C PHE A 278 31.43 -14.20 15.39
N GLY A 279 30.37 -14.92 15.76
CA GLY A 279 29.17 -15.09 14.93
C GLY A 279 28.86 -16.56 14.65
N SER A 280 27.57 -16.87 14.45
CA SER A 280 27.11 -18.25 14.28
C SER A 280 27.56 -18.84 12.93
N VAL A 281 27.36 -18.08 11.84
CA VAL A 281 27.70 -18.51 10.48
C VAL A 281 29.21 -18.60 10.29
N GLU A 282 29.94 -17.57 10.72
CA GLU A 282 31.39 -17.48 10.68
C GLU A 282 32.05 -18.64 11.42
N GLY A 283 31.60 -18.89 12.66
CA GLY A 283 32.12 -19.95 13.51
C GLY A 283 31.82 -21.34 12.96
N SER A 284 30.58 -21.59 12.52
CA SER A 284 30.18 -22.86 11.92
C SER A 284 31.00 -23.18 10.66
N LEU A 285 31.13 -22.23 9.75
CA LEU A 285 31.91 -22.37 8.52
C LEU A 285 33.42 -22.54 8.81
N ALA A 286 33.98 -21.79 9.75
CA ALA A 286 35.39 -21.94 10.14
C ALA A 286 35.67 -23.33 10.72
N SER A 287 34.81 -23.83 11.62
CA SER A 287 34.91 -25.17 12.20
C SER A 287 34.77 -26.30 11.18
N GLN A 288 33.96 -26.11 10.14
CA GLN A 288 33.87 -27.06 9.03
C GLN A 288 35.10 -27.00 8.12
N ALA A 289 35.54 -25.79 7.77
CA ALA A 289 36.70 -25.57 6.91
C ALA A 289 37.97 -26.20 7.49
N VAL A 290 38.24 -26.05 8.79
CA VAL A 290 39.43 -26.63 9.41
C VAL A 290 39.41 -28.16 9.39
N LYS A 291 38.25 -28.82 9.50
CA LYS A 291 38.15 -30.28 9.39
C LYS A 291 38.56 -30.77 8.01
N VAL A 292 38.08 -30.11 6.96
CA VAL A 292 38.41 -30.46 5.56
C VAL A 292 39.86 -30.10 5.22
N LEU A 293 40.33 -28.93 5.62
CA LEU A 293 41.71 -28.51 5.39
C LEU A 293 42.72 -29.38 6.17
N ALA A 294 42.37 -29.86 7.37
CA ALA A 294 43.20 -30.79 8.12
C ALA A 294 43.36 -32.15 7.40
N GLN A 295 42.31 -32.65 6.73
CA GLN A 295 42.40 -33.87 5.90
C GLN A 295 43.40 -33.70 4.74
N SER A 296 43.56 -32.49 4.21
CA SER A 296 44.58 -32.15 3.20
C SER A 296 45.99 -31.92 3.78
N GLY A 297 46.21 -32.17 5.07
CA GLY A 297 47.49 -31.99 5.76
C GLY A 297 47.81 -30.54 6.17
N SER A 298 46.87 -29.61 6.05
CA SER A 298 47.07 -28.23 6.48
C SER A 298 46.93 -28.11 8.00
N LYS A 299 47.95 -27.56 8.68
CA LYS A 299 47.95 -27.34 10.14
C LYS A 299 47.21 -26.07 10.52
N VAL A 300 45.89 -26.09 10.38
CA VAL A 300 45.00 -24.96 10.69
C VAL A 300 44.10 -25.26 11.88
N GLY A 301 43.74 -24.21 12.61
CA GLY A 301 42.76 -24.23 13.70
C GLY A 301 41.78 -23.07 13.62
N ALA A 302 40.64 -23.18 14.28
CA ALA A 302 39.64 -22.15 14.42
C ALA A 302 39.24 -22.02 15.89
N ILE A 303 39.15 -20.78 16.37
CA ILE A 303 38.64 -20.43 17.70
C ILE A 303 37.35 -19.63 17.52
N ASN A 304 36.23 -20.17 17.98
CA ASN A 304 34.95 -19.48 17.96
C ASN A 304 34.68 -18.88 19.34
N VAL A 305 34.47 -17.58 19.39
CA VAL A 305 34.26 -16.85 20.64
C VAL A 305 32.80 -16.92 21.06
N ARG A 306 32.53 -17.51 22.23
CA ARG A 306 31.20 -17.63 22.84
C ARG A 306 30.96 -16.59 23.92
N LEU A 307 31.89 -16.48 24.87
CA LEU A 307 31.86 -15.44 25.91
C LEU A 307 32.88 -14.36 25.53
N TYR A 308 32.39 -13.26 24.96
CA TYR A 308 33.24 -12.14 24.54
C TYR A 308 33.48 -11.12 25.65
N ARG A 309 32.45 -10.87 26.49
CA ARG A 309 32.58 -10.03 27.69
C ARG A 309 31.93 -10.71 28.89
N PRO A 310 32.64 -10.81 30.04
CA PRO A 310 34.08 -10.53 30.22
C PRO A 310 34.97 -11.43 29.36
N PHE A 311 36.04 -10.88 28.77
CA PHE A 311 36.95 -11.65 27.91
C PHE A 311 37.93 -12.46 28.77
N ALA A 312 37.79 -13.78 28.80
CA ALA A 312 38.59 -14.64 29.68
C ALA A 312 39.99 -14.94 29.08
N GLU A 313 40.91 -13.96 29.17
CA GLU A 313 42.23 -13.98 28.52
C GLU A 313 43.02 -15.27 28.76
N GLU A 314 43.07 -15.77 30.00
CA GLU A 314 43.78 -17.01 30.30
C GLU A 314 43.20 -18.23 29.59
N GLN A 315 41.87 -18.28 29.43
CA GLN A 315 41.18 -19.37 28.74
C GLN A 315 41.44 -19.30 27.23
N PHE A 316 41.48 -18.08 26.68
CA PHE A 316 41.83 -17.86 25.27
C PHE A 316 43.27 -18.29 24.96
N LEU A 317 44.25 -17.82 25.76
CA LEU A 317 45.67 -18.13 25.55
C LEU A 317 45.98 -19.62 25.67
N LYS A 318 45.25 -20.36 26.52
CA LYS A 318 45.37 -21.84 26.63
C LYS A 318 45.05 -22.57 25.33
N LEU A 319 44.25 -21.98 24.43
CA LEU A 319 43.91 -22.56 23.14
C LEU A 319 44.95 -22.29 22.04
N LEU A 320 45.97 -21.47 22.33
CA LEU A 320 47.03 -21.13 21.38
C LEU A 320 48.32 -21.90 21.74
N PRO A 321 48.54 -23.10 21.18
CA PRO A 321 49.77 -23.85 21.43
C PRO A 321 51.00 -23.15 20.85
N GLN A 322 52.19 -23.50 21.32
CA GLN A 322 53.48 -22.92 20.88
C GLN A 322 53.78 -23.10 19.38
N SER A 323 53.06 -23.98 18.69
CA SER A 323 53.18 -24.16 17.23
C SER A 323 52.61 -22.99 16.43
N VAL A 324 51.70 -22.20 17.02
CA VAL A 324 51.03 -21.09 16.34
C VAL A 324 52.05 -20.04 15.91
N ARG A 325 51.94 -19.57 14.67
CA ARG A 325 52.77 -18.51 14.09
C ARG A 325 51.91 -17.34 13.62
N VAL A 326 50.72 -17.63 13.12
CA VAL A 326 49.77 -16.63 12.63
C VAL A 326 48.43 -16.81 13.31
N VAL A 327 47.89 -15.73 13.87
CA VAL A 327 46.51 -15.65 14.33
C VAL A 327 45.79 -14.67 13.41
N GLY A 328 44.88 -15.17 12.58
CA GLY A 328 43.96 -14.33 11.83
C GLY A 328 42.71 -14.07 12.65
N VAL A 329 42.18 -12.86 12.60
CA VAL A 329 40.91 -12.51 13.21
C VAL A 329 39.93 -12.19 12.11
N LEU A 330 38.79 -12.87 12.08
CA LEU A 330 37.71 -12.56 11.17
C LEU A 330 36.91 -11.38 11.72
N GLY A 331 37.34 -10.17 11.38
CA GLY A 331 36.90 -8.93 11.99
C GLY A 331 35.75 -8.25 11.24
N GLN A 332 34.53 -8.29 11.77
CA GLN A 332 33.44 -7.53 11.16
C GLN A 332 33.62 -6.02 11.43
N VAL A 333 33.45 -5.21 10.39
CA VAL A 333 33.41 -3.75 10.46
C VAL A 333 32.14 -3.23 9.78
N VAL A 334 31.80 -1.96 10.04
CA VAL A 334 30.50 -1.38 9.69
C VAL A 334 30.19 -1.44 8.19
N ASP A 335 31.16 -1.16 7.33
CA ASP A 335 30.97 -1.09 5.89
C ASP A 335 32.25 -1.37 5.09
N ILE A 336 32.16 -1.28 3.77
CA ILE A 336 33.27 -1.54 2.85
C ILE A 336 34.38 -0.48 2.94
N GLN A 337 34.06 0.75 3.34
CA GLN A 337 35.04 1.83 3.49
C GLN A 337 35.95 1.53 4.68
N ALA A 338 35.36 1.10 5.80
CA ALA A 338 36.09 0.66 6.99
C ALA A 338 37.01 -0.54 6.73
N VAL A 339 36.65 -1.42 5.78
CA VAL A 339 37.54 -2.53 5.36
C VAL A 339 38.81 -2.01 4.69
N GLN A 340 38.70 -0.98 3.85
CA GLN A 340 39.82 -0.43 3.08
C GLN A 340 40.70 0.52 3.91
N GLU A 341 40.14 1.15 4.94
CA GLU A 341 40.85 2.12 5.76
C GLU A 341 41.85 1.45 6.72
N VAL A 342 43.13 1.77 6.60
CA VAL A 342 44.20 1.11 7.36
C VAL A 342 44.11 1.38 8.87
N GLY A 343 43.62 2.56 9.27
CA GLY A 343 43.53 2.96 10.69
C GLY A 343 42.31 2.43 11.44
N ILE A 344 41.39 1.76 10.75
CA ILE A 344 40.22 1.13 11.37
C ILE A 344 40.50 -0.35 11.57
N HIS A 345 40.30 -0.82 12.80
CA HIS A 345 40.40 -2.22 13.19
C HIS A 345 39.05 -2.74 13.68
N SER A 346 38.85 -4.05 13.60
CA SER A 346 37.69 -4.70 14.22
C SER A 346 37.87 -4.82 15.75
N ARG A 347 36.79 -4.71 16.52
CA ARG A 347 36.84 -4.82 17.99
C ARG A 347 37.41 -6.15 18.48
N LEU A 348 37.03 -7.23 17.80
CA LEU A 348 37.56 -8.56 18.09
C LEU A 348 39.07 -8.64 17.86
N TYR A 349 39.59 -7.96 16.82
CA TYR A 349 41.03 -7.93 16.56
C TYR A 349 41.77 -7.20 17.67
N ASP A 350 41.27 -6.05 18.11
CA ASP A 350 41.91 -5.27 19.18
C ASP A 350 42.06 -6.08 20.47
N ASP A 351 41.02 -6.83 20.87
CA ASP A 351 41.08 -7.70 22.05
C ASP A 351 42.03 -8.89 21.88
N VAL A 352 41.98 -9.57 20.73
CA VAL A 352 42.87 -10.70 20.45
C VAL A 352 44.33 -10.25 20.41
N LEU A 353 44.60 -9.09 19.80
CA LEU A 353 45.90 -8.47 19.76
C LEU A 353 46.39 -8.14 21.17
N ALA A 354 45.54 -7.51 22.00
CA ALA A 354 45.86 -7.17 23.38
C ALA A 354 46.16 -8.42 24.21
N ALA A 355 45.30 -9.45 24.16
CA ALA A 355 45.48 -10.69 24.90
C ALA A 355 46.80 -11.40 24.53
N ILE A 356 47.18 -11.41 23.25
CA ILE A 356 48.44 -12.02 22.79
C ILE A 356 49.66 -11.15 23.16
N ALA A 357 49.55 -9.82 23.02
CA ALA A 357 50.65 -8.90 23.27
C ALA A 357 51.03 -8.81 24.75
N TYR A 358 50.04 -8.86 25.65
CA TYR A 358 50.23 -8.80 27.10
C TYR A 358 50.25 -10.17 27.78
N GLY A 359 49.97 -11.24 27.03
CA GLY A 359 50.06 -12.62 27.50
C GLY A 359 51.50 -13.06 27.82
N SER A 360 51.65 -14.32 28.24
CA SER A 360 52.96 -14.92 28.57
C SER A 360 53.98 -14.79 27.42
N SER A 361 55.26 -14.65 27.76
CA SER A 361 56.38 -14.42 26.82
C SER A 361 56.51 -15.47 25.71
N SER A 362 55.90 -16.65 25.85
CA SER A 362 55.86 -17.74 24.87
C SER A 362 55.13 -17.40 23.57
N HIS A 363 54.31 -16.35 23.53
CA HIS A 363 53.50 -15.97 22.36
C HIS A 363 53.96 -14.67 21.67
N SER A 364 55.05 -14.08 22.14
CA SER A 364 55.59 -12.79 21.65
C SER A 364 55.98 -12.77 20.16
N SER A 365 56.18 -13.94 19.53
CA SER A 365 56.51 -14.06 18.10
C SER A 365 55.32 -14.33 17.20
N VAL A 366 54.09 -14.38 17.73
CA VAL A 366 52.87 -14.67 16.96
C VAL A 366 52.43 -13.42 16.20
N LYS A 367 52.25 -13.54 14.88
CA LYS A 367 51.72 -12.45 14.04
C LYS A 367 50.19 -12.46 14.07
N VAL A 368 49.59 -11.39 14.58
CA VAL A 368 48.12 -11.20 14.56
C VAL A 368 47.73 -10.38 13.33
N GLN A 369 46.72 -10.83 12.57
CA GLN A 369 46.26 -10.18 11.34
C GLN A 369 44.73 -9.98 11.36
N ASP A 370 44.27 -8.77 11.09
CA ASP A 370 42.85 -8.45 10.96
C ASP A 370 42.35 -8.74 9.54
N LEU A 371 41.50 -9.75 9.38
CA LEU A 371 40.79 -10.03 8.13
C LEU A 371 39.44 -9.33 8.15
N LYS A 372 39.45 -8.02 7.86
CA LYS A 372 38.26 -7.19 7.90
C LYS A 372 37.24 -7.58 6.84
N TYR A 373 35.97 -7.57 7.22
CA TYR A 373 34.85 -7.77 6.29
C TYR A 373 33.65 -6.87 6.65
N PRO A 374 32.89 -6.41 5.65
CA PRO A 374 31.71 -5.58 5.87
C PRO A 374 30.51 -6.41 6.32
N ARG A 375 29.52 -5.78 6.95
CA ARG A 375 28.28 -6.44 7.42
C ARG A 375 27.49 -7.15 6.30
N ASN A 376 27.56 -6.65 5.06
CA ASN A 376 26.88 -7.25 3.89
C ASN A 376 27.62 -8.42 3.24
N LYS A 377 28.71 -8.91 3.84
CA LYS A 377 29.45 -10.06 3.32
C LYS A 377 28.71 -11.37 3.62
N THR A 378 28.28 -12.06 2.57
CA THR A 378 27.82 -13.45 2.70
C THR A 378 29.00 -14.40 2.75
N TRP A 379 29.07 -15.21 3.81
CA TRP A 379 30.08 -16.26 3.97
C TRP A 379 29.58 -17.60 3.39
N THR A 380 30.46 -18.22 2.62
CA THR A 380 30.29 -19.52 1.96
C THR A 380 31.49 -20.43 2.23
N PRO A 381 31.38 -21.75 2.01
CA PRO A 381 32.52 -22.67 2.12
C PRO A 381 33.76 -22.24 1.34
N SER A 382 33.59 -21.74 0.13
CA SER A 382 34.71 -21.26 -0.70
C SER A 382 35.36 -19.99 -0.13
N SER A 383 34.56 -19.04 0.35
CA SER A 383 35.06 -17.76 0.87
C SER A 383 35.80 -17.92 2.20
N ILE A 384 35.34 -18.80 3.10
CA ILE A 384 36.03 -19.06 4.37
C ILE A 384 37.33 -19.84 4.15
N ALA A 385 37.35 -20.81 3.21
CA ALA A 385 38.56 -21.51 2.83
C ALA A 385 39.60 -20.54 2.25
N SER A 386 39.15 -19.56 1.46
CA SER A 386 40.01 -18.49 0.93
C SER A 386 40.59 -17.61 2.05
N ALA A 387 39.86 -17.39 3.15
CA ALA A 387 40.39 -16.66 4.31
C ALA A 387 41.56 -17.42 4.97
N PHE A 388 41.47 -18.74 5.13
CA PHE A 388 42.58 -19.57 5.61
C PHE A 388 43.79 -19.56 4.66
N GLN A 389 43.55 -19.61 3.34
CA GLN A 389 44.64 -19.55 2.35
C GLN A 389 45.41 -18.22 2.43
N LYS A 390 44.69 -17.09 2.57
CA LYS A 390 45.31 -15.77 2.75
C LYS A 390 46.24 -15.72 3.98
N LEU A 391 45.84 -16.32 5.10
CA LEU A 391 46.66 -16.34 6.32
C LEU A 391 47.89 -17.23 6.21
N THR A 392 47.78 -18.34 5.48
CA THR A 392 48.88 -19.30 5.27
C THR A 392 49.86 -18.85 4.17
N GLY A 393 49.57 -17.76 3.46
CA GLY A 393 50.41 -17.24 2.37
C GLY A 393 50.43 -18.11 1.12
N LYS A 394 49.48 -19.05 0.98
CA LYS A 394 49.30 -19.85 -0.24
C LYS A 394 48.58 -19.02 -1.31
N PRO A 395 48.84 -19.24 -2.62
CA PRO A 395 48.11 -18.56 -3.68
C PRO A 395 46.60 -18.73 -3.49
N THR A 396 45.85 -17.65 -3.67
CA THR A 396 44.38 -17.69 -3.68
C THR A 396 43.94 -18.28 -5.02
N GLU A 397 44.11 -19.58 -5.22
CA GLU A 397 43.35 -20.27 -6.26
C GLU A 397 41.89 -20.26 -5.81
N GLU A 398 41.00 -19.61 -6.56
CA GLU A 398 39.58 -19.58 -6.27
C GLU A 398 39.09 -21.00 -5.99
N ALA A 399 38.66 -21.21 -4.75
CA ALA A 399 38.55 -22.52 -4.15
C ALA A 399 37.66 -23.48 -4.95
N THR A 400 38.21 -24.66 -5.28
CA THR A 400 37.48 -25.83 -5.81
C THR A 400 36.42 -26.37 -4.82
N ILE A 401 36.38 -25.85 -3.58
CA ILE A 401 35.52 -26.32 -2.50
C ILE A 401 34.18 -25.58 -2.53
N LYS A 402 33.14 -26.29 -3.00
CA LYS A 402 31.76 -25.78 -3.05
C LYS A 402 30.92 -26.13 -1.83
N THR A 403 31.28 -27.19 -1.08
CA THR A 403 30.55 -27.66 0.10
C THR A 403 31.50 -28.36 1.08
N PHE A 404 31.15 -28.34 2.36
CA PHE A 404 31.80 -29.16 3.41
C PHE A 404 30.93 -30.33 3.86
N LEU A 405 29.75 -30.50 3.26
CA LEU A 405 28.77 -31.51 3.67
C LEU A 405 29.11 -32.88 3.08
N ASP A 406 28.73 -33.93 3.80
CA ASP A 406 28.83 -35.31 3.32
C ASP A 406 27.94 -35.55 2.09
N LYS A 407 28.35 -36.49 1.24
CA LYS A 407 27.60 -36.88 0.02
C LYS A 407 26.21 -37.46 0.30
N ASN A 408 25.94 -37.88 1.53
CA ASN A 408 24.64 -38.42 1.94
C ASN A 408 23.62 -37.32 2.29
N VAL A 409 24.05 -36.06 2.35
CA VAL A 409 23.14 -34.93 2.58
C VAL A 409 22.47 -34.57 1.27
N GLN A 410 21.14 -34.66 1.26
CA GLN A 410 20.33 -34.24 0.13
C GLN A 410 19.96 -32.76 0.29
N GLN A 411 20.13 -31.97 -0.74
CA GLN A 411 19.90 -30.53 -0.77
C GLN A 411 18.92 -30.18 -1.90
N TYR A 412 17.92 -29.38 -1.59
CA TYR A 412 16.89 -28.96 -2.52
C TYR A 412 16.68 -27.46 -2.43
N THR A 413 16.42 -26.81 -3.56
CA THR A 413 16.15 -25.37 -3.61
C THR A 413 14.90 -25.11 -4.43
N PHE A 414 13.99 -24.31 -3.87
CA PHE A 414 12.76 -23.86 -4.52
C PHE A 414 12.87 -22.36 -4.78
N TRP A 415 12.72 -21.96 -6.04
CA TRP A 415 12.67 -20.58 -6.49
C TRP A 415 11.23 -20.23 -6.83
N ASN A 416 10.65 -19.34 -6.04
CA ASN A 416 9.26 -18.97 -6.14
C ASN A 416 9.11 -17.46 -6.34
N THR A 417 8.04 -17.05 -7.01
CA THR A 417 7.51 -15.68 -6.89
C THR A 417 6.44 -15.64 -5.80
N ASP A 418 6.20 -14.48 -5.22
CA ASP A 418 5.19 -14.32 -4.16
C ASP A 418 3.76 -14.64 -4.61
N ASP A 419 3.47 -14.54 -5.92
CA ASP A 419 2.15 -14.85 -6.50
C ASP A 419 2.00 -16.30 -6.94
N ALA A 420 3.05 -17.11 -6.83
CA ALA A 420 3.00 -18.48 -7.31
C ALA A 420 1.95 -19.28 -6.52
N LEU A 421 0.95 -19.82 -7.22
CA LEU A 421 -0.13 -20.61 -6.59
C LEU A 421 0.40 -21.79 -5.76
N SER A 422 1.54 -22.33 -6.18
CA SER A 422 2.26 -23.44 -5.55
C SER A 422 3.30 -23.02 -4.50
N ALA A 423 3.42 -21.73 -4.15
CA ALA A 423 4.40 -21.22 -3.18
C ALA A 423 4.39 -21.98 -1.83
N PRO A 424 3.24 -22.39 -1.25
CA PRO A 424 3.23 -23.15 0.01
C PRO A 424 3.86 -24.55 -0.07
N ALA A 425 4.04 -25.11 -1.28
CA ALA A 425 4.44 -26.50 -1.49
C ALA A 425 5.76 -26.85 -0.80
N ALA A 426 6.76 -25.96 -0.83
CA ALA A 426 8.09 -26.25 -0.29
C ALA A 426 8.07 -26.45 1.24
N ASN A 427 7.36 -25.58 1.98
CA ASN A 427 7.26 -25.68 3.44
C ASN A 427 6.46 -26.92 3.86
N LEU A 428 5.36 -27.22 3.18
CA LEU A 428 4.53 -28.41 3.44
C LEU A 428 5.29 -29.70 3.11
N LEU A 429 6.03 -29.70 2.00
CA LEU A 429 6.94 -30.79 1.65
C LEU A 429 8.02 -30.98 2.70
N ALA A 430 8.65 -29.91 3.18
CA ALA A 430 9.66 -29.99 4.22
C ALA A 430 9.09 -30.57 5.52
N GLN A 431 7.87 -30.18 5.89
CA GLN A 431 7.15 -30.75 7.03
C GLN A 431 6.86 -32.24 6.82
N ALA A 432 6.46 -32.66 5.61
CA ALA A 432 6.28 -34.07 5.26
C ALA A 432 7.58 -34.87 5.37
N LEU A 433 8.70 -34.32 4.90
CA LEU A 433 10.03 -34.93 5.05
C LEU A 433 10.45 -35.01 6.53
N ALA A 434 10.11 -34.00 7.34
CA ALA A 434 10.42 -33.92 8.76
C ALA A 434 9.68 -34.96 9.62
N THR A 435 8.59 -35.54 9.11
CA THR A 435 7.91 -36.66 9.78
C THR A 435 8.74 -37.95 9.82
N ASP A 436 9.80 -38.03 9.01
CA ASP A 436 10.74 -39.14 9.03
C ASP A 436 11.74 -39.02 10.17
N SER A 437 11.59 -39.83 11.21
CA SER A 437 12.51 -39.78 12.36
C SER A 437 13.94 -40.25 12.05
N SER A 438 14.16 -40.93 10.92
CA SER A 438 15.48 -41.44 10.51
C SER A 438 16.38 -40.38 9.87
N HIS A 439 15.83 -39.20 9.56
CA HIS A 439 16.55 -38.09 8.97
C HIS A 439 16.19 -36.79 9.71
N ASN A 440 17.11 -35.83 9.65
CA ASN A 440 16.89 -34.46 10.08
C ASN A 440 16.66 -33.59 8.86
N VAL A 441 15.69 -32.69 8.97
CA VAL A 441 15.39 -31.70 7.95
C VAL A 441 15.79 -30.31 8.44
N THR A 442 16.40 -29.52 7.57
CA THR A 442 16.64 -28.10 7.82
C THR A 442 15.99 -27.28 6.73
N VAL A 443 15.29 -26.22 7.09
CA VAL A 443 14.58 -25.33 6.16
C VAL A 443 14.98 -23.90 6.41
N ASN A 444 15.29 -23.18 5.33
CA ASN A 444 15.51 -21.74 5.36
C ASN A 444 14.73 -21.06 4.22
N THR A 445 14.16 -19.89 4.49
CA THR A 445 13.51 -19.05 3.48
C THR A 445 14.23 -17.70 3.39
N THR A 446 14.56 -17.29 2.17
CA THR A 446 15.16 -15.98 1.86
C THR A 446 14.22 -15.22 0.93
N HIS A 447 13.92 -13.94 1.22
CA HIS A 447 13.06 -13.10 0.38
C HIS A 447 13.84 -11.94 -0.24
N ASP A 448 13.55 -11.68 -1.50
CA ASP A 448 13.97 -10.49 -2.24
C ASP A 448 12.74 -9.85 -2.88
N ASN A 449 12.26 -8.82 -2.20
CA ASN A 449 11.04 -8.08 -2.54
C ASN A 449 11.24 -7.12 -3.73
N LEU A 450 12.48 -6.85 -4.13
CA LEU A 450 12.79 -5.92 -5.22
C LEU A 450 12.84 -6.62 -6.58
N LEU A 451 13.21 -7.90 -6.60
CA LEU A 451 13.31 -8.68 -7.83
C LEU A 451 11.93 -9.20 -8.26
N GLN A 452 11.50 -8.86 -9.49
CA GLN A 452 10.21 -9.28 -10.08
C GLN A 452 8.96 -9.01 -9.20
N GLY A 453 9.04 -8.00 -8.31
CA GLY A 453 7.98 -7.67 -7.36
C GLY A 453 7.83 -8.67 -6.21
N GLY A 454 8.83 -9.50 -5.92
CA GLY A 454 8.79 -10.49 -4.84
C GLY A 454 9.18 -11.87 -5.32
N VAL A 455 10.43 -12.23 -5.07
CA VAL A 455 10.97 -13.59 -5.24
C VAL A 455 11.42 -14.10 -3.89
N HIS A 456 11.10 -15.36 -3.59
CA HIS A 456 11.61 -16.04 -2.41
C HIS A 456 12.21 -17.39 -2.77
N ARG A 457 13.30 -17.70 -2.06
CA ARG A 457 14.07 -18.92 -2.18
C ARG A 457 13.88 -19.75 -0.91
N ILE A 458 13.50 -21.01 -1.06
CA ILE A 458 13.39 -21.96 0.06
C ILE A 458 14.41 -23.07 -0.13
N ASP A 459 15.36 -23.17 0.79
CA ASP A 459 16.37 -24.21 0.83
C ASP A 459 15.97 -25.29 1.84
N ILE A 460 15.99 -26.55 1.40
CA ILE A 460 15.71 -27.72 2.24
C ILE A 460 16.92 -28.63 2.22
N ARG A 461 17.40 -29.02 3.41
CA ARG A 461 18.42 -30.07 3.55
C ARG A 461 17.85 -31.25 4.30
N LYS A 462 18.12 -32.46 3.81
CA LYS A 462 17.78 -33.72 4.46
C LYS A 462 19.06 -34.49 4.73
N SER A 463 19.33 -34.80 5.99
CA SER A 463 20.57 -35.43 6.44
C SER A 463 20.28 -36.58 7.40
N PRO A 464 21.06 -37.68 7.40
CA PRO A 464 20.96 -38.71 8.43
C PRO A 464 21.44 -38.23 9.82
N THR A 465 22.20 -37.16 9.87
CA THR A 465 22.77 -36.58 11.10
C THR A 465 22.37 -35.12 11.27
N SER A 466 22.49 -34.59 12.50
CA SER A 466 22.30 -33.16 12.76
C SER A 466 23.29 -32.34 11.93
N LEU A 467 22.81 -31.26 11.34
CA LEU A 467 23.56 -30.48 10.37
C LEU A 467 23.64 -29.02 10.84
N ASP A 468 24.86 -28.56 11.06
CA ASP A 468 25.13 -27.14 11.26
C ASP A 468 25.64 -26.57 9.94
N ALA A 469 24.74 -26.03 9.12
CA ALA A 469 25.05 -25.50 7.79
C ALA A 469 24.29 -24.19 7.55
N SER A 470 24.57 -23.17 8.35
CA SER A 470 23.88 -21.87 8.33
C SER A 470 24.29 -20.99 7.12
N TYR A 471 24.32 -21.55 5.91
CA TYR A 471 24.65 -20.87 4.66
C TYR A 471 23.74 -21.34 3.51
N PRO A 472 23.55 -20.56 2.43
CA PRO A 472 22.70 -20.96 1.29
C PRO A 472 23.13 -22.27 0.65
N VAL A 473 22.20 -23.03 0.06
CA VAL A 473 22.54 -24.22 -0.71
C VAL A 473 23.38 -23.84 -1.94
N THR A 474 24.56 -24.42 -2.07
CA THR A 474 25.51 -24.18 -3.18
C THR A 474 25.59 -25.35 -4.17
N LEU A 475 25.03 -26.51 -3.80
CA LEU A 475 25.02 -27.76 -4.58
C LEU A 475 23.71 -28.53 -4.33
N ALA A 476 22.62 -28.07 -4.92
CA ALA A 476 21.31 -28.72 -4.87
C ALA A 476 21.30 -29.98 -5.76
N ASN A 477 20.69 -31.06 -5.27
CA ASN A 477 20.36 -32.24 -6.08
C ASN A 477 19.15 -31.97 -6.98
N VAL A 478 18.19 -31.17 -6.48
CA VAL A 478 16.97 -30.79 -7.20
C VAL A 478 16.70 -29.31 -7.02
N ILE A 479 16.48 -28.62 -8.13
CA ILE A 479 15.99 -27.24 -8.16
C ILE A 479 14.57 -27.23 -8.68
N VAL A 480 13.69 -26.50 -8.00
CA VAL A 480 12.33 -26.25 -8.45
C VAL A 480 12.20 -24.77 -8.79
N VAL A 481 11.61 -24.46 -9.94
CA VAL A 481 11.37 -23.08 -10.38
C VAL A 481 9.89 -22.95 -10.74
N THR A 482 9.16 -22.12 -10.01
CA THR A 482 7.70 -21.98 -10.22
C THR A 482 7.36 -21.07 -11.39
N GLU A 483 8.25 -20.16 -11.75
CA GLU A 483 8.02 -19.18 -12.82
C GLU A 483 9.27 -19.01 -13.70
N VAL A 484 9.10 -19.15 -15.01
CA VAL A 484 10.22 -19.07 -15.99
C VAL A 484 10.92 -17.72 -15.97
N LYS A 485 10.23 -16.64 -15.61
CA LYS A 485 10.80 -15.29 -15.57
C LYS A 485 12.01 -15.18 -14.64
N ILE A 486 12.08 -16.01 -13.60
CA ILE A 486 13.21 -16.09 -12.67
C ILE A 486 14.51 -16.43 -13.41
N LEU A 487 14.45 -17.29 -14.45
CA LEU A 487 15.60 -17.75 -15.22
C LEU A 487 16.27 -16.65 -16.05
N SER A 488 15.58 -15.52 -16.26
CA SER A 488 16.13 -14.35 -16.97
C SER A 488 16.89 -13.41 -16.05
N GLU A 489 16.68 -13.51 -14.73
CA GLU A 489 17.24 -12.59 -13.73
C GLU A 489 18.29 -13.27 -12.84
N ILE A 490 18.20 -14.60 -12.66
CA ILE A 490 19.05 -15.36 -11.74
C ILE A 490 19.59 -16.62 -12.44
N ASP A 491 20.89 -16.87 -12.31
CA ASP A 491 21.50 -18.14 -12.75
C ASP A 491 21.29 -19.23 -11.70
N VAL A 492 20.07 -19.77 -11.65
CA VAL A 492 19.67 -20.78 -10.68
C VAL A 492 20.54 -22.05 -10.77
N LEU A 493 21.08 -22.38 -11.94
CA LEU A 493 21.82 -23.61 -12.20
C LEU A 493 23.25 -23.59 -11.64
N LYS A 494 23.80 -22.42 -11.32
CA LYS A 494 25.10 -22.33 -10.63
C LYS A 494 25.11 -22.97 -9.25
N SER A 495 23.94 -23.04 -8.62
CA SER A 495 23.73 -23.71 -7.33
C SER A 495 23.39 -25.21 -7.47
N LEU A 496 23.26 -25.75 -8.69
CA LEU A 496 22.94 -27.15 -8.95
C LEU A 496 24.21 -28.02 -9.02
N GLU A 497 24.13 -29.26 -8.54
CA GLU A 497 25.17 -30.24 -8.78
C GLU A 497 25.16 -30.78 -10.23
N ALA A 498 26.31 -31.25 -10.73
CA ALA A 498 26.37 -31.90 -12.03
C ALA A 498 25.52 -33.19 -12.03
N GLY A 499 24.66 -33.36 -13.04
CA GLY A 499 23.67 -34.42 -13.11
C GLY A 499 22.41 -34.19 -12.26
N GLY A 500 22.28 -33.00 -11.64
CA GLY A 500 21.11 -32.63 -10.86
C GLY A 500 19.83 -32.53 -11.69
N LYS A 501 18.68 -32.42 -11.01
CA LYS A 501 17.36 -32.36 -11.65
C LYS A 501 16.73 -30.98 -11.50
N VAL A 502 15.99 -30.54 -12.51
CA VAL A 502 15.23 -29.29 -12.47
C VAL A 502 13.76 -29.58 -12.73
N ILE A 503 12.88 -29.11 -11.85
CA ILE A 503 11.44 -29.12 -12.05
C ILE A 503 10.99 -27.70 -12.35
N LEU A 504 10.42 -27.48 -13.52
CA LEU A 504 9.98 -26.16 -13.98
C LEU A 504 8.48 -26.18 -14.25
N ILE A 505 7.74 -25.22 -13.68
CA ILE A 505 6.33 -25.03 -13.99
C ILE A 505 6.21 -24.14 -15.23
N LEU A 506 5.51 -24.63 -16.25
CA LEU A 506 5.34 -23.93 -17.52
C LEU A 506 3.92 -24.14 -18.09
N PRO A 507 2.97 -23.23 -17.80
CA PRO A 507 1.58 -23.37 -18.23
C PRO A 507 1.39 -23.22 -19.75
N GLY A 508 0.63 -24.14 -20.35
CA GLY A 508 0.09 -24.02 -21.71
C GLY A 508 1.09 -24.22 -22.84
N VAL A 509 2.32 -24.67 -22.57
CA VAL A 509 3.38 -24.80 -23.58
C VAL A 509 3.49 -26.24 -24.11
N LYS A 510 3.45 -26.37 -25.45
CA LYS A 510 3.72 -27.62 -26.19
C LYS A 510 5.23 -27.85 -26.31
N ASP A 511 5.64 -29.11 -26.50
CA ASP A 511 7.07 -29.49 -26.54
C ASP A 511 7.88 -28.74 -27.58
N GLU A 512 7.33 -28.56 -28.78
CA GLU A 512 7.96 -27.83 -29.88
C GLU A 512 8.23 -26.34 -29.57
N ASP A 513 7.55 -25.80 -28.55
CA ASP A 513 7.64 -24.38 -28.16
C ASP A 513 8.41 -24.16 -26.85
N VAL A 514 8.80 -25.22 -26.13
CA VAL A 514 9.57 -25.12 -24.87
C VAL A 514 10.87 -24.36 -25.08
N GLU A 515 11.60 -24.70 -26.15
CA GLU A 515 12.88 -24.07 -26.46
C GLU A 515 12.78 -22.54 -26.63
N LYS A 516 11.65 -22.04 -27.13
CA LYS A 516 11.41 -20.61 -27.35
C LYS A 516 11.15 -19.85 -26.05
N LYS A 517 10.80 -20.55 -24.97
CA LYS A 517 10.47 -19.96 -23.66
C LYS A 517 11.66 -19.94 -22.70
N LEU A 518 12.69 -20.73 -22.95
CA LEU A 518 13.87 -20.84 -22.07
C LEU A 518 14.99 -19.88 -22.50
N PRO A 519 15.60 -19.12 -21.57
CA PRO A 519 16.75 -18.28 -21.88
C PRO A 519 17.95 -19.08 -22.42
N VAL A 520 18.71 -18.49 -23.35
CA VAL A 520 19.91 -19.13 -23.94
C VAL A 520 20.96 -19.51 -22.89
N PRO A 521 21.31 -18.66 -21.90
CA PRO A 521 22.27 -19.03 -20.86
C PRO A 521 21.83 -20.27 -20.06
N PHE A 522 20.54 -20.36 -19.75
CA PHE A 522 19.96 -21.50 -19.04
C PHE A 522 20.07 -22.78 -19.89
N LYS A 523 19.65 -22.74 -21.17
CA LYS A 523 19.72 -23.90 -22.08
C LYS A 523 21.13 -24.47 -22.19
N LYS A 524 22.14 -23.60 -22.32
CA LYS A 524 23.54 -24.01 -22.39
C LYS A 524 24.00 -24.69 -21.09
N ALA A 525 23.71 -24.08 -19.95
CA ALA A 525 24.05 -24.62 -18.63
C ALA A 525 23.35 -25.97 -18.35
N VAL A 526 22.13 -26.18 -18.84
CA VAL A 526 21.42 -27.48 -18.75
C VAL A 526 22.24 -28.60 -19.42
N VAL A 527 22.82 -28.35 -20.61
CA VAL A 527 23.65 -29.36 -21.30
C VAL A 527 25.00 -29.53 -20.61
N GLU A 528 25.67 -28.43 -20.27
CA GLU A 528 27.00 -28.47 -19.63
C GLU A 528 27.00 -29.23 -18.30
N LEU A 529 25.92 -29.10 -17.52
CA LEU A 529 25.75 -29.78 -16.24
C LEU A 529 25.09 -31.16 -16.36
N GLY A 530 24.59 -31.54 -17.54
CA GLY A 530 23.87 -32.81 -17.75
C GLY A 530 22.57 -32.90 -16.95
N VAL A 531 21.78 -31.82 -16.93
CA VAL A 531 20.59 -31.68 -16.08
C VAL A 531 19.42 -32.53 -16.57
N GLY A 532 18.76 -33.25 -15.64
CA GLY A 532 17.46 -33.86 -15.90
C GLY A 532 16.33 -32.83 -15.80
N LEU A 533 15.79 -32.39 -16.93
CA LEU A 533 14.77 -31.34 -16.99
C LEU A 533 13.35 -31.93 -17.00
N TYR A 534 12.54 -31.57 -16.01
CA TYR A 534 11.14 -31.99 -15.85
C TYR A 534 10.22 -30.78 -15.90
N LEU A 535 9.14 -30.86 -16.68
CA LEU A 535 8.16 -29.80 -16.80
C LEU A 535 6.82 -30.21 -16.21
N ILE A 536 6.21 -29.31 -15.44
CA ILE A 536 4.81 -29.39 -15.02
C ILE A 536 4.03 -28.41 -15.88
N ASN A 537 3.00 -28.89 -16.59
CA ASN A 537 2.05 -28.07 -17.33
C ASN A 537 0.68 -28.08 -16.64
N PRO A 538 0.37 -27.07 -15.79
CA PRO A 538 -0.92 -26.96 -15.12
C PRO A 538 -2.13 -26.92 -16.08
N ALA A 539 -1.96 -26.41 -17.30
CA ALA A 539 -3.05 -26.27 -18.26
C ALA A 539 -3.57 -27.62 -18.82
N SER A 540 -2.85 -28.71 -18.58
CA SER A 540 -3.27 -30.08 -18.96
C SER A 540 -4.04 -30.80 -17.84
N THR A 541 -4.37 -30.11 -16.74
CA THR A 541 -5.07 -30.70 -15.61
C THR A 541 -6.52 -31.06 -15.92
N THR A 542 -7.01 -32.08 -15.25
CA THR A 542 -8.42 -32.48 -15.22
C THR A 542 -9.14 -32.07 -13.93
N LEU A 543 -8.41 -31.44 -13.01
CA LEU A 543 -8.91 -30.94 -11.73
C LEU A 543 -9.27 -29.46 -11.84
N THR A 544 -9.90 -28.90 -10.81
CA THR A 544 -10.33 -27.50 -10.79
C THR A 544 -9.14 -26.56 -10.98
N VAL A 545 -9.23 -25.68 -11.98
CA VAL A 545 -8.22 -24.67 -12.30
C VAL A 545 -8.26 -23.56 -11.23
N ASP A 546 -7.11 -22.96 -10.92
CA ASP A 546 -6.94 -21.85 -9.95
C ASP A 546 -7.19 -22.20 -8.46
N ASN A 547 -6.94 -23.45 -8.06
CA ASN A 547 -6.93 -23.85 -6.65
C ASN A 547 -5.48 -23.96 -6.12
N HIS A 548 -5.09 -23.02 -5.23
CA HIS A 548 -3.79 -23.00 -4.54
C HIS A 548 -3.41 -24.35 -3.90
N GLU A 549 -4.37 -25.04 -3.30
CA GLU A 549 -4.13 -26.32 -2.62
C GLU A 549 -3.78 -27.42 -3.63
N ILE A 550 -4.49 -27.47 -4.77
CA ILE A 550 -4.25 -28.48 -5.81
C ILE A 550 -2.90 -28.23 -6.50
N GLU A 551 -2.58 -26.97 -6.83
CA GLU A 551 -1.29 -26.62 -7.44
C GLU A 551 -0.12 -26.94 -6.49
N SER A 552 -0.27 -26.63 -5.20
CA SER A 552 0.69 -27.00 -4.16
C SER A 552 0.87 -28.52 -4.07
N LEU A 553 -0.23 -29.29 -3.99
CA LEU A 553 -0.18 -30.76 -3.94
C LEU A 553 0.43 -31.38 -5.19
N ARG A 554 0.12 -30.84 -6.38
CA ARG A 554 0.72 -31.30 -7.64
C ARG A 554 2.23 -31.12 -7.62
N LEU A 555 2.72 -29.96 -7.18
CA LEU A 555 4.15 -29.70 -7.07
C LEU A 555 4.83 -30.61 -6.04
N GLN A 556 4.21 -30.80 -4.86
CA GLN A 556 4.71 -31.74 -3.84
C GLN A 556 4.80 -33.17 -4.40
N THR A 557 3.77 -33.65 -5.08
CA THR A 557 3.70 -34.99 -5.69
C THR A 557 4.74 -35.15 -6.80
N ALA A 558 4.88 -34.13 -7.66
CA ALA A 558 5.91 -34.09 -8.71
C ALA A 558 7.32 -34.18 -8.13
N PHE A 559 7.57 -33.41 -7.08
CA PHE A 559 8.85 -33.44 -6.38
C PHE A 559 9.16 -34.83 -5.83
N ILE A 560 8.21 -35.48 -5.13
CA ILE A 560 8.43 -36.83 -4.58
C ILE A 560 8.78 -37.82 -5.71
N ARG A 561 8.06 -37.78 -6.84
CA ARG A 561 8.31 -38.66 -8.00
C ARG A 561 9.68 -38.43 -8.63
N VAL A 562 10.09 -37.17 -8.79
CA VAL A 562 11.35 -36.80 -9.45
C VAL A 562 12.55 -36.98 -8.52
N ALA A 563 12.47 -36.46 -7.29
CA ALA A 563 13.56 -36.41 -6.33
C ALA A 563 13.72 -37.72 -5.53
N LEU A 564 12.61 -38.37 -5.17
CA LEU A 564 12.55 -39.50 -4.23
C LEU A 564 11.90 -40.75 -4.85
N ARG A 565 12.12 -41.00 -6.15
CA ARG A 565 11.54 -42.12 -6.92
C ARG A 565 11.57 -43.48 -6.21
N ASN A 566 12.67 -43.80 -5.53
CA ASN A 566 12.84 -45.08 -4.82
C ASN A 566 11.99 -45.21 -3.53
N SER A 567 11.37 -44.11 -3.09
CA SER A 567 10.55 -44.04 -1.87
C SER A 567 9.25 -43.29 -2.14
N GLU A 568 8.76 -43.31 -3.38
CA GLU A 568 7.60 -42.53 -3.84
C GLU A 568 6.35 -42.84 -3.00
N GLU A 569 5.99 -44.13 -2.83
CA GLU A 569 4.80 -44.53 -2.08
C GLU A 569 4.80 -44.00 -0.63
N VAL A 570 5.92 -44.16 0.08
CA VAL A 570 6.08 -43.67 1.45
C VAL A 570 6.09 -42.14 1.49
N GLY A 571 6.71 -41.49 0.50
CA GLY A 571 6.74 -40.03 0.38
C GLY A 571 5.34 -39.45 0.17
N LEU A 572 4.53 -40.05 -0.71
CA LEU A 572 3.17 -39.62 -1.00
C LEU A 572 2.24 -39.81 0.20
N GLN A 573 2.37 -40.90 0.97
CA GLN A 573 1.63 -41.08 2.22
C GLN A 573 1.92 -39.98 3.25
N LYS A 574 3.19 -39.56 3.37
CA LYS A 574 3.60 -38.47 4.27
C LYS A 574 3.04 -37.12 3.81
N VAL A 575 3.12 -36.83 2.50
CA VAL A 575 2.53 -35.62 1.91
C VAL A 575 1.02 -35.60 2.14
N ALA A 576 0.32 -36.71 1.88
CA ALA A 576 -1.13 -36.83 2.11
C ALA A 576 -1.47 -36.47 3.57
N LYS A 577 -0.78 -37.09 4.53
CA LYS A 577 -1.00 -36.88 5.97
C LYS A 577 -0.81 -35.43 6.39
N VAL A 578 0.27 -34.77 5.96
CA VAL A 578 0.57 -33.37 6.35
C VAL A 578 -0.46 -32.41 5.76
N ASN A 579 -0.92 -32.65 4.54
CA ASN A 579 -1.95 -31.84 3.89
C ASN A 579 -3.38 -32.23 4.32
N GLY A 580 -3.56 -33.19 5.24
CA GLY A 580 -4.88 -33.58 5.76
C GLY A 580 -5.69 -34.55 4.86
N TYR A 581 -5.05 -35.17 3.87
CA TYR A 581 -5.67 -36.12 2.95
C TYR A 581 -5.40 -37.58 3.34
N PHE A 582 -6.33 -38.46 2.99
CA PHE A 582 -6.17 -39.91 3.16
C PHE A 582 -5.29 -40.53 2.06
N SER A 583 -5.52 -40.16 0.80
CA SER A 583 -4.68 -40.54 -0.35
C SER A 583 -4.61 -39.40 -1.36
N LEU A 584 -3.63 -39.47 -2.27
CA LEU A 584 -3.40 -38.50 -3.34
C LEU A 584 -3.67 -39.08 -4.73
N ASP A 585 -4.48 -40.14 -4.83
CA ASP A 585 -4.64 -40.92 -6.07
C ASP A 585 -5.13 -40.06 -7.26
N SER A 586 -6.05 -39.13 -7.00
CA SER A 586 -6.54 -38.18 -8.00
C SER A 586 -5.44 -37.23 -8.48
N ILE A 587 -4.59 -36.74 -7.58
CA ILE A 587 -3.43 -35.89 -7.90
C ILE A 587 -2.39 -36.69 -8.68
N VAL A 588 -2.15 -37.94 -8.30
CA VAL A 588 -1.22 -38.85 -8.99
C VAL A 588 -1.66 -39.12 -10.43
N THR A 589 -2.96 -39.37 -10.64
CA THR A 589 -3.53 -39.56 -11.99
C THR A 589 -3.47 -38.27 -12.81
N ASP A 590 -3.71 -37.11 -12.20
CA ASP A 590 -3.54 -35.82 -12.86
C ASP A 590 -2.08 -35.54 -13.22
N LEU A 591 -1.15 -35.96 -12.36
CA LEU A 591 0.28 -35.78 -12.56
C LEU A 591 0.80 -36.54 -13.78
N GLU A 592 0.22 -37.71 -14.12
CA GLU A 592 0.58 -38.47 -15.33
C GLU A 592 0.33 -37.69 -16.63
N LYS A 593 -0.58 -36.71 -16.61
CA LYS A 593 -0.88 -35.86 -17.78
C LYS A 593 -0.13 -34.53 -17.75
N THR A 594 0.27 -34.07 -16.57
CA THR A 594 0.81 -32.72 -16.37
C THR A 594 2.33 -32.70 -16.22
N LEU A 595 2.96 -33.74 -15.67
CA LEU A 595 4.42 -33.86 -15.51
C LEU A 595 5.03 -34.69 -16.63
N ARG A 596 6.09 -34.16 -17.26
CA ARG A 596 6.90 -34.89 -18.25
C ARG A 596 8.37 -34.54 -18.18
N GLU A 597 9.22 -35.49 -18.55
CA GLU A 597 10.67 -35.30 -18.71
C GLU A 597 10.96 -34.79 -20.13
N ILE A 598 11.85 -33.81 -20.27
CA ILE A 598 12.24 -33.21 -21.55
C ILE A 598 13.57 -33.78 -22.00
N GLU A 599 13.60 -34.30 -23.22
CA GLU A 599 14.85 -34.70 -23.87
C GLU A 599 15.64 -33.44 -24.23
N VAL A 600 16.81 -33.28 -23.60
CA VAL A 600 17.66 -32.10 -23.79
C VAL A 600 18.42 -32.22 -25.13
N PRO A 601 18.18 -31.32 -26.11
CA PRO A 601 18.89 -31.34 -27.38
C PRO A 601 20.38 -31.02 -27.20
N LYS A 602 21.26 -31.71 -27.94
CA LYS A 602 22.72 -31.47 -27.85
C LYS A 602 23.12 -30.12 -28.44
N GLU A 603 22.31 -29.63 -29.38
CA GLU A 603 22.46 -28.36 -30.08
C GLU A 603 22.41 -27.15 -29.12
N TRP A 604 21.79 -27.31 -27.94
CA TRP A 604 21.75 -26.25 -26.92
C TRP A 604 23.14 -25.87 -26.38
N ALA A 605 24.15 -26.74 -26.47
CA ALA A 605 25.52 -26.42 -26.09
C ALA A 605 26.23 -25.47 -27.07
N GLU A 606 25.80 -25.49 -28.34
CA GLU A 606 26.43 -24.76 -29.45
C GLU A 606 25.83 -23.36 -29.66
N LEU A 607 24.79 -22.99 -28.89
CA LEU A 607 24.16 -21.67 -28.96
C LEU A 607 25.18 -20.56 -28.61
N GLU A 608 25.28 -19.56 -29.49
CA GLU A 608 26.11 -18.38 -29.25
C GLU A 608 25.51 -17.50 -28.15
N LEU A 609 26.32 -17.18 -27.15
CA LEU A 609 25.98 -16.19 -26.13
C LEU A 609 26.36 -14.81 -26.66
N ASP A 610 25.42 -13.87 -26.64
CA ASP A 610 25.71 -12.50 -27.01
C ASP A 610 26.71 -11.90 -26.00
N SER A 611 27.86 -11.45 -26.51
CA SER A 611 29.00 -10.95 -25.74
C SER A 611 28.69 -9.73 -24.86
N GLN A 612 27.50 -9.13 -25.00
CA GLN A 612 27.04 -7.96 -24.24
C GLN A 612 26.22 -8.29 -22.99
N ILE A 613 25.86 -9.56 -22.76
CA ILE A 613 25.02 -9.95 -21.61
C ILE A 613 25.87 -9.99 -20.33
N GLN A 614 25.52 -9.16 -19.34
CA GLN A 614 26.12 -9.23 -18.01
C GLN A 614 25.81 -10.58 -17.34
N PRO A 615 26.76 -11.18 -16.60
CA PRO A 615 26.50 -12.42 -15.89
C PRO A 615 25.40 -12.22 -14.85
N LEU A 616 24.40 -13.10 -14.86
CA LEU A 616 23.31 -13.07 -13.90
C LEU A 616 23.82 -13.37 -12.48
N PRO A 617 23.23 -12.77 -11.43
CA PRO A 617 23.51 -13.15 -10.06
C PRO A 617 23.18 -14.63 -9.80
N VAL A 618 23.96 -15.25 -8.91
CA VAL A 618 23.80 -16.67 -8.51
C VAL A 618 22.77 -16.83 -7.39
N ASP A 619 22.51 -15.77 -6.63
CA ASP A 619 21.63 -15.78 -5.47
C ASP A 619 20.88 -14.46 -5.33
N ILE A 620 19.81 -14.46 -4.53
CA ILE A 620 18.99 -13.27 -4.23
C ILE A 620 19.54 -12.48 -3.04
N SER A 621 19.19 -11.19 -2.98
CA SER A 621 19.58 -10.32 -1.87
C SER A 621 18.47 -10.30 -0.83
N ALA A 622 18.75 -10.89 0.35
CA ALA A 622 17.82 -10.87 1.47
C ALA A 622 17.49 -9.42 1.85
N ASN A 623 16.26 -8.96 1.62
CA ASN A 623 15.84 -7.60 1.95
C ASN A 623 14.53 -7.54 2.75
N SER A 624 13.90 -8.69 2.96
CA SER A 624 12.69 -8.86 3.77
C SER A 624 12.65 -10.24 4.43
N PHE A 625 11.84 -10.38 5.48
CA PHE A 625 11.46 -11.67 6.07
C PHE A 625 10.04 -12.11 5.68
N ALA A 626 9.31 -11.26 4.98
CA ALA A 626 7.95 -11.50 4.52
C ALA A 626 7.83 -11.19 3.02
N ASN A 627 6.84 -11.81 2.39
CA ASN A 627 6.47 -11.53 1.00
C ASN A 627 6.29 -10.02 0.78
N PHE A 628 6.58 -9.58 -0.43
CA PHE A 628 6.29 -8.22 -0.84
C PHE A 628 4.78 -8.01 -0.73
N ASP A 629 4.38 -7.04 0.09
CA ASP A 629 3.01 -6.53 0.05
C ASP A 629 2.88 -5.80 -1.29
N LYS A 630 2.53 -6.57 -2.31
CA LYS A 630 1.89 -6.05 -3.50
C LYS A 630 0.58 -5.52 -2.98
N THR A 631 0.61 -4.28 -2.51
CA THR A 631 -0.56 -3.43 -2.63
C THR A 631 -0.85 -3.45 -4.11
N GLU A 632 -1.73 -4.36 -4.54
CA GLU A 632 -2.41 -4.23 -5.80
C GLU A 632 -2.97 -2.81 -5.72
N GLU A 633 -2.42 -1.92 -6.53
CA GLU A 633 -3.13 -0.70 -6.84
C GLU A 633 -4.43 -1.20 -7.46
N GLU A 634 -5.46 -1.31 -6.62
CA GLU A 634 -6.83 -1.51 -7.05
C GLU A 634 -6.99 -0.57 -8.24
N PRO A 635 -7.36 -1.08 -9.43
CA PRO A 635 -7.52 -0.22 -10.60
C PRO A 635 -8.40 0.97 -10.19
N PRO A 636 -8.06 2.22 -10.58
CA PRO A 636 -8.74 3.40 -10.10
C PRO A 636 -10.15 3.47 -10.70
N SER A 637 -11.09 2.75 -10.08
CA SER A 637 -12.52 3.03 -10.03
C SER A 637 -13.19 1.90 -9.23
N ILE A 638 -13.82 2.25 -8.10
CA ILE A 638 -15.18 1.89 -7.69
C ILE A 638 -15.30 2.27 -6.20
N LEU A 639 -16.06 3.33 -5.95
CA LEU A 639 -16.43 3.95 -4.67
C LEU A 639 -16.42 3.01 -3.45
N ARG A 640 -15.77 3.42 -2.36
CA ARG A 640 -15.35 2.53 -1.25
C ARG A 640 -16.40 2.44 -0.13
N ASN A 641 -16.28 1.38 0.68
CA ASN A 641 -17.13 1.12 1.84
C ASN A 641 -17.00 2.20 2.94
N TRP A 642 -17.99 2.29 3.83
CA TRP A 642 -18.02 3.28 4.92
C TRP A 642 -16.78 3.23 5.82
N GLN A 643 -16.13 2.07 5.96
CA GLN A 643 -14.92 1.92 6.77
C GLN A 643 -13.75 2.72 6.21
N LYS A 644 -13.63 2.83 4.88
CA LYS A 644 -12.56 3.62 4.24
C LYS A 644 -12.84 5.12 4.34
N ALA A 645 -14.10 5.52 4.19
CA ALA A 645 -14.55 6.89 4.44
C ALA A 645 -14.30 7.30 5.91
N ALA A 646 -14.62 6.42 6.86
CA ALA A 646 -14.35 6.62 8.29
C ALA A 646 -12.86 6.75 8.58
N LYS A 647 -12.01 5.92 7.96
CA LYS A 647 -10.54 6.05 8.07
C LYS A 647 -10.03 7.40 7.56
N GLY A 648 -10.53 7.89 6.43
CA GLY A 648 -10.18 9.23 5.91
C GLY A 648 -10.59 10.36 6.85
N LEU A 649 -11.74 10.22 7.52
CA LEU A 649 -12.21 11.20 8.52
C LEU A 649 -11.47 11.12 9.86
N LEU A 650 -11.07 9.92 10.30
CA LEU A 650 -10.37 9.67 11.56
C LEU A 650 -8.87 9.96 11.47
N PHE A 651 -8.25 9.72 10.32
CA PHE A 651 -6.80 9.85 10.10
C PHE A 651 -6.51 10.87 8.99
N LYS A 652 -6.94 12.11 9.21
CA LYS A 652 -6.92 13.15 8.19
C LYS A 652 -5.51 13.41 7.63
N GLU A 653 -4.50 13.34 8.48
CA GLU A 653 -3.10 13.55 8.12
C GLU A 653 -2.58 12.41 7.21
N ALA A 654 -2.98 11.17 7.49
CA ALA A 654 -2.55 9.99 6.73
C ALA A 654 -3.20 9.91 5.34
N TYR A 655 -4.43 10.42 5.22
CA TYR A 655 -5.20 10.44 3.97
C TYR A 655 -5.24 11.82 3.30
N ASN A 656 -4.44 12.77 3.78
CA ASN A 656 -4.41 14.16 3.32
C ASN A 656 -5.82 14.80 3.21
N THR A 657 -6.73 14.40 4.10
CA THR A 657 -8.13 14.80 4.11
C THR A 657 -8.25 16.18 4.74
N SER A 658 -8.82 17.13 3.98
CA SER A 658 -9.03 18.50 4.45
C SER A 658 -10.51 18.82 4.53
N ASN A 659 -10.89 19.63 5.53
CA ASN A 659 -12.23 20.17 5.64
C ASN A 659 -12.29 21.46 4.82
N SER A 660 -13.00 21.43 3.70
CA SER A 660 -13.16 22.57 2.80
C SER A 660 -14.58 22.64 2.26
N LEU A 661 -15.08 23.85 2.03
CA LEU A 661 -16.41 24.06 1.46
C LEU A 661 -16.34 23.84 -0.06
N ARG A 662 -16.93 22.73 -0.54
CA ARG A 662 -16.96 22.34 -1.97
C ARG A 662 -15.59 22.47 -2.69
N PRO A 663 -14.53 21.79 -2.18
CA PRO A 663 -13.19 21.82 -2.79
C PRO A 663 -13.14 21.20 -4.19
N ASP A 664 -14.20 20.48 -4.54
CA ASP A 664 -14.38 19.71 -5.76
C ASP A 664 -14.60 20.58 -7.01
N LEU A 665 -14.78 21.89 -6.82
CA LEU A 665 -15.17 22.82 -7.88
C LEU A 665 -13.95 23.54 -8.47
N THR A 666 -13.71 23.35 -9.78
CA THR A 666 -12.81 24.21 -10.56
C THR A 666 -13.28 25.67 -10.61
N THR A 667 -14.58 25.90 -10.38
CA THR A 667 -15.22 27.22 -10.33
C THR A 667 -15.47 27.64 -8.88
N LYS A 668 -14.97 28.82 -8.50
CA LYS A 668 -15.13 29.35 -7.13
C LYS A 668 -16.62 29.51 -6.77
N THR A 669 -17.03 28.93 -5.64
CA THR A 669 -18.38 29.09 -5.09
C THR A 669 -18.43 30.07 -3.93
N PHE A 670 -19.64 30.55 -3.67
CA PHE A 670 -19.95 31.53 -2.67
C PHE A 670 -21.25 31.15 -1.97
N THR A 671 -21.31 31.38 -0.66
CA THR A 671 -22.56 31.34 0.09
C THR A 671 -23.12 32.76 0.17
N VAL A 672 -24.34 32.93 -0.32
CA VAL A 672 -25.09 34.19 -0.28
C VAL A 672 -26.43 33.95 0.40
N HIS A 673 -27.13 35.02 0.81
CA HIS A 673 -28.40 34.89 1.54
C HIS A 673 -29.53 35.55 0.77
N VAL A 674 -30.72 34.96 0.79
CA VAL A 674 -31.89 35.58 0.15
C VAL A 674 -32.21 36.91 0.83
N LYS A 675 -32.17 38.00 0.06
CA LYS A 675 -32.52 39.35 0.49
C LYS A 675 -33.98 39.67 0.17
N GLU A 676 -34.44 39.29 -1.01
CA GLU A 676 -35.82 39.46 -1.46
C GLU A 676 -36.24 38.25 -2.30
N ASN A 677 -37.48 37.78 -2.13
CA ASN A 677 -38.12 36.83 -3.03
C ASN A 677 -39.55 37.30 -3.27
N ARG A 678 -39.81 37.86 -4.44
CA ARG A 678 -41.06 38.55 -4.77
C ARG A 678 -41.61 38.10 -6.11
N ARG A 679 -42.86 37.64 -6.11
CA ARG A 679 -43.59 37.32 -7.33
C ARG A 679 -43.84 38.59 -8.16
N LEU A 680 -43.56 38.51 -9.46
CA LEU A 680 -43.77 39.57 -10.46
C LEU A 680 -45.11 39.44 -11.19
N THR A 681 -45.74 38.27 -11.18
CA THR A 681 -47.08 38.04 -11.75
C THR A 681 -48.18 38.07 -10.69
N PRO A 682 -49.44 38.38 -11.05
CA PRO A 682 -50.57 38.29 -10.11
C PRO A 682 -50.73 36.87 -9.54
N LEU A 683 -51.19 36.74 -8.29
CA LEU A 683 -51.46 35.44 -7.65
C LEU A 683 -52.51 34.62 -8.41
N THR A 684 -53.43 35.29 -9.11
CA THR A 684 -54.48 34.68 -9.93
C THR A 684 -53.98 34.14 -11.27
N TYR A 685 -52.72 34.39 -11.63
CA TYR A 685 -52.13 33.91 -12.87
C TYR A 685 -51.45 32.55 -12.66
N ASP A 686 -51.55 31.66 -13.64
CA ASP A 686 -51.03 30.29 -13.57
C ASP A 686 -49.49 30.24 -13.57
N ARG A 687 -48.84 31.17 -14.27
CA ARG A 687 -47.37 31.24 -14.31
C ARG A 687 -46.81 32.11 -13.19
N ASN A 688 -45.97 31.52 -12.36
CA ASN A 688 -45.21 32.23 -11.34
C ASN A 688 -43.86 32.70 -11.91
N ILE A 689 -43.77 33.97 -12.33
CA ILE A 689 -42.50 34.64 -12.60
C ILE A 689 -42.17 35.47 -11.35
N PHE A 690 -40.96 35.37 -10.84
CA PHE A 690 -40.54 36.03 -9.62
C PHE A 690 -39.13 36.64 -9.74
N HIS A 691 -38.94 37.72 -8.98
CA HIS A 691 -37.67 38.35 -8.70
C HIS A 691 -37.09 37.72 -7.44
N ILE A 692 -35.83 37.32 -7.48
CA ILE A 692 -35.10 36.90 -6.29
C ILE A 692 -33.77 37.65 -6.23
N GLU A 693 -33.49 38.26 -5.10
CA GLU A 693 -32.26 39.01 -4.83
C GLU A 693 -31.51 38.31 -3.69
N PHE A 694 -30.19 38.19 -3.84
CA PHE A 694 -29.30 37.64 -2.83
C PHE A 694 -28.35 38.72 -2.32
N ASP A 695 -28.24 38.84 -1.00
CA ASP A 695 -27.22 39.62 -0.32
C ASP A 695 -25.87 38.89 -0.37
N LEU A 696 -24.87 39.58 -0.91
CA LEU A 696 -23.51 39.08 -1.05
C LEU A 696 -22.74 39.13 0.28
N GLY A 697 -23.14 39.98 1.24
CA GLY A 697 -22.45 40.12 2.53
C GLY A 697 -20.92 40.19 2.41
N THR A 698 -20.22 39.31 3.12
CA THR A 698 -18.76 39.16 3.07
C THR A 698 -18.27 38.07 2.12
N SER A 699 -19.13 37.55 1.22
CA SER A 699 -18.78 36.43 0.33
C SER A 699 -17.63 36.77 -0.63
N GLY A 700 -17.44 38.05 -0.97
CA GLY A 700 -16.45 38.47 -1.96
C GLY A 700 -16.82 38.08 -3.39
N LEU A 701 -18.07 37.67 -3.65
CA LEU A 701 -18.56 37.37 -5.00
C LEU A 701 -18.46 38.63 -5.88
N LYS A 702 -17.75 38.49 -7.00
CA LYS A 702 -17.68 39.49 -8.07
C LYS A 702 -18.21 38.88 -9.35
N TYR A 703 -18.98 39.66 -10.09
CA TYR A 703 -19.54 39.25 -11.37
C TYR A 703 -19.57 40.44 -12.32
N ASP A 704 -19.35 40.14 -13.59
CA ASP A 704 -19.41 41.13 -14.67
C ASP A 704 -20.79 41.16 -15.31
N ILE A 705 -21.05 42.25 -16.04
CA ILE A 705 -22.28 42.42 -16.80
C ILE A 705 -22.48 41.25 -17.78
N GLY A 706 -23.69 40.68 -17.73
CA GLY A 706 -24.14 39.63 -18.63
C GLY A 706 -23.73 38.21 -18.25
N GLU A 707 -23.06 38.01 -17.12
CA GLU A 707 -22.75 36.68 -16.61
C GLU A 707 -23.99 35.95 -16.06
N ALA A 708 -23.84 34.64 -15.89
CA ALA A 708 -24.87 33.80 -15.31
C ALA A 708 -24.48 33.38 -13.88
N LEU A 709 -25.48 33.32 -13.00
CA LEU A 709 -25.36 32.77 -11.66
C LEU A 709 -25.73 31.29 -11.71
N GLY A 710 -24.75 30.44 -11.40
CA GLY A 710 -24.94 29.00 -11.21
C GLY A 710 -25.55 28.72 -9.84
N ILE A 711 -26.80 28.25 -9.83
CA ILE A 711 -27.54 27.87 -8.63
C ILE A 711 -27.29 26.40 -8.33
N HIS A 712 -26.73 26.10 -7.16
CA HIS A 712 -26.56 24.74 -6.66
C HIS A 712 -27.80 24.35 -5.84
N ALA A 713 -28.89 24.03 -6.55
CA ALA A 713 -30.15 23.64 -5.92
C ALA A 713 -30.01 22.31 -5.15
N GLU A 714 -30.88 22.15 -4.16
CA GLU A 714 -31.03 20.95 -3.34
C GLU A 714 -32.35 20.24 -3.67
N ASN A 715 -32.41 18.94 -3.40
CA ASN A 715 -33.65 18.18 -3.45
C ASN A 715 -34.63 18.64 -2.36
N ASN A 716 -35.92 18.35 -2.52
CA ASN A 716 -36.89 18.67 -1.50
C ASN A 716 -36.69 17.77 -0.27
N HIS A 717 -36.66 18.36 0.92
CA HIS A 717 -36.41 17.65 2.18
C HIS A 717 -37.40 16.49 2.39
N ASP A 718 -38.69 16.74 2.24
CA ASP A 718 -39.74 15.74 2.49
C ASP A 718 -39.61 14.58 1.50
N GLN A 719 -39.35 14.86 0.21
CA GLN A 719 -39.14 13.82 -0.80
C GLN A 719 -37.92 12.94 -0.51
N VAL A 720 -36.80 13.54 -0.06
CA VAL A 720 -35.59 12.78 0.33
C VAL A 720 -35.87 11.89 1.53
N MET A 721 -36.55 12.41 2.56
CA MET A 721 -36.88 11.65 3.76
C MET A 721 -37.85 10.51 3.47
N ASP A 722 -38.85 10.75 2.61
CA ASP A 722 -39.78 9.70 2.16
C ASP A 722 -39.06 8.60 1.39
N PHE A 723 -38.11 8.96 0.51
CA PHE A 723 -37.28 7.99 -0.21
C PHE A 723 -36.38 7.19 0.73
N ILE A 724 -35.66 7.85 1.65
CA ILE A 724 -34.81 7.18 2.65
C ILE A 724 -35.61 6.16 3.45
N LYS A 725 -36.81 6.57 3.91
CA LYS A 725 -37.70 5.70 4.69
C LYS A 725 -38.21 4.52 3.87
N TRP A 726 -38.65 4.76 2.64
CA TRP A 726 -39.16 3.70 1.77
C TRP A 726 -38.07 2.70 1.38
N TYR A 727 -36.87 3.17 1.05
CA TYR A 727 -35.74 2.34 0.62
C TYR A 727 -35.03 1.64 1.80
N GLY A 728 -35.34 2.02 3.05
CA GLY A 728 -34.75 1.42 4.24
C GLY A 728 -33.32 1.87 4.53
N LEU A 729 -32.96 3.11 4.18
CA LEU A 729 -31.62 3.67 4.36
C LEU A 729 -31.45 4.33 5.73
N ASN A 730 -30.21 4.33 6.24
CA ASN A 730 -29.84 5.14 7.39
C ASN A 730 -29.35 6.52 6.94
N ALA A 731 -30.07 7.58 7.29
CA ALA A 731 -29.77 8.96 6.91
C ALA A 731 -28.36 9.43 7.35
N ASP A 732 -27.86 8.91 8.48
CA ASP A 732 -26.59 9.29 9.10
C ASP A 732 -25.40 8.42 8.64
N GLU A 733 -25.66 7.36 7.87
CA GLU A 733 -24.60 6.50 7.33
C GLU A 733 -23.70 7.28 6.38
N VAL A 734 -22.38 7.07 6.46
CA VAL A 734 -21.41 7.77 5.62
C VAL A 734 -21.17 6.99 4.35
N VAL A 735 -21.35 7.66 3.22
CA VAL A 735 -21.13 7.14 1.87
C VAL A 735 -20.12 8.02 1.13
N GLU A 736 -19.33 7.37 0.29
CA GLU A 736 -18.45 8.06 -0.66
C GLU A 736 -19.24 8.28 -1.97
N VAL A 737 -19.24 9.51 -2.49
CA VAL A 737 -19.96 9.90 -3.71
C VAL A 737 -19.05 10.64 -4.68
N ALA A 738 -19.30 10.51 -5.98
CA ALA A 738 -18.59 11.31 -6.97
C ALA A 738 -18.88 12.81 -6.80
N SER A 739 -17.87 13.64 -7.04
CA SER A 739 -18.05 15.09 -7.16
C SER A 739 -18.98 15.42 -8.32
N ARG A 740 -19.69 16.55 -8.19
CA ARG A 740 -20.60 17.06 -9.23
C ARG A 740 -19.89 17.58 -10.48
N GLU A 741 -18.60 17.91 -10.40
CA GLU A 741 -17.84 18.49 -11.52
C GLU A 741 -16.68 17.61 -12.02
N SER A 742 -16.27 16.61 -11.24
CA SER A 742 -15.20 15.68 -11.64
C SER A 742 -15.46 14.26 -11.13
N ASP A 743 -15.63 13.33 -12.07
CA ASP A 743 -15.78 11.91 -11.77
C ASP A 743 -14.52 11.28 -11.13
N ALA A 744 -13.39 12.01 -11.10
CA ALA A 744 -12.13 11.59 -10.49
C ALA A 744 -11.98 12.00 -9.01
N VAL A 745 -12.86 12.86 -8.50
CA VAL A 745 -12.84 13.35 -7.12
C VAL A 745 -14.02 12.77 -6.37
N PHE A 746 -13.75 12.19 -5.20
CA PHE A 746 -14.76 11.57 -4.36
C PHE A 746 -14.94 12.32 -3.04
N GLU A 747 -16.18 12.39 -2.56
CA GLU A 747 -16.60 13.12 -1.36
C GLU A 747 -17.23 12.16 -0.35
N ASN A 748 -16.86 12.29 0.92
CA ASN A 748 -17.51 11.58 2.02
C ASN A 748 -18.67 12.41 2.58
N ARG A 749 -19.88 11.86 2.56
CA ARG A 749 -21.12 12.54 2.98
C ARG A 749 -22.04 11.57 3.70
N THR A 750 -22.96 12.08 4.51
CA THR A 750 -24.05 11.22 4.98
C THR A 750 -24.99 10.87 3.84
N VAL A 751 -25.71 9.75 3.92
CA VAL A 751 -26.74 9.37 2.93
C VAL A 751 -27.73 10.52 2.71
N TYR A 752 -28.17 11.18 3.79
CA TYR A 752 -29.03 12.35 3.71
C TYR A 752 -28.39 13.48 2.89
N GLN A 753 -27.14 13.85 3.20
CA GLN A 753 -26.44 14.91 2.47
C GLN A 753 -26.23 14.55 0.99
N SER A 754 -25.90 13.29 0.70
CA SER A 754 -25.69 12.79 -0.66
C SER A 754 -26.97 12.90 -1.49
N LEU A 755 -28.09 12.42 -0.98
CA LEU A 755 -29.39 12.51 -1.65
C LEU A 755 -29.92 13.94 -1.69
N MET A 756 -29.60 14.79 -0.73
CA MET A 756 -30.05 16.18 -0.69
C MET A 756 -29.27 17.09 -1.66
N GLN A 757 -27.94 16.89 -1.80
CA GLN A 757 -27.03 17.87 -2.40
C GLN A 757 -26.15 17.35 -3.56
N ASN A 758 -26.01 16.03 -3.72
CA ASN A 758 -25.08 15.43 -4.68
C ASN A 758 -25.76 14.59 -5.75
N VAL A 759 -26.73 13.74 -5.42
CA VAL A 759 -27.26 12.70 -6.33
C VAL A 759 -28.59 13.13 -6.95
N ASP A 760 -28.73 13.00 -8.28
CA ASP A 760 -29.93 13.42 -9.03
C ASP A 760 -31.05 12.36 -8.99
N ILE A 761 -31.42 11.91 -7.78
CA ILE A 761 -32.34 10.78 -7.57
C ILE A 761 -33.77 11.07 -8.06
N PHE A 762 -34.17 12.33 -8.14
CA PHE A 762 -35.46 12.77 -8.68
C PHE A 762 -35.34 13.31 -10.12
N GLY A 763 -34.18 13.13 -10.75
CA GLY A 763 -33.93 13.46 -12.14
C GLY A 763 -34.40 12.39 -13.13
N ARG A 764 -34.18 12.64 -14.43
CA ARG A 764 -34.59 11.75 -15.53
C ARG A 764 -33.54 10.65 -15.76
N PRO A 765 -33.88 9.35 -15.63
CA PRO A 765 -32.94 8.25 -15.80
C PRO A 765 -32.54 8.03 -17.28
N PRO A 766 -31.23 7.93 -17.60
CA PRO A 766 -30.77 7.57 -18.94
C PRO A 766 -30.87 6.05 -19.18
N LYS A 767 -30.80 5.60 -20.44
CA LYS A 767 -30.82 4.16 -20.78
C LYS A 767 -29.81 3.31 -19.99
N LYS A 768 -28.60 3.83 -19.80
CA LYS A 768 -27.52 3.16 -19.04
C LYS A 768 -27.91 2.84 -17.60
N PHE A 769 -28.79 3.63 -17.00
CA PHE A 769 -29.27 3.36 -15.64
C PHE A 769 -30.14 2.10 -15.61
N TYR A 770 -31.05 1.92 -16.57
CA TYR A 770 -31.89 0.71 -16.67
C TYR A 770 -31.04 -0.55 -16.89
N GLU A 771 -29.99 -0.45 -17.69
CA GLU A 771 -29.02 -1.54 -17.91
C GLU A 771 -28.29 -1.90 -16.62
N ALA A 772 -27.71 -0.91 -15.94
CA ALA A 772 -26.99 -1.13 -14.68
C ALA A 772 -27.90 -1.64 -13.55
N LEU A 773 -29.15 -1.16 -13.48
CA LEU A 773 -30.11 -1.59 -12.47
C LEU A 773 -30.52 -3.06 -12.64
N ALA A 774 -30.52 -3.59 -13.87
CA ALA A 774 -30.89 -4.98 -14.16
C ALA A 774 -29.96 -6.01 -13.50
N ASP A 775 -28.72 -5.65 -13.18
CA ASP A 775 -27.77 -6.53 -12.50
C ASP A 775 -28.12 -6.77 -11.02
N PHE A 776 -28.91 -5.86 -10.43
CA PHE A 776 -29.36 -5.94 -9.05
C PHE A 776 -30.74 -6.60 -8.90
N ALA A 777 -31.37 -7.02 -10.00
CA ALA A 777 -32.71 -7.60 -10.01
C ALA A 777 -32.68 -9.11 -9.72
N ASP A 778 -33.30 -9.51 -8.61
CA ASP A 778 -33.46 -10.92 -8.24
C ASP A 778 -34.62 -11.60 -9.02
N ASP A 779 -35.63 -10.84 -9.46
CA ASP A 779 -36.72 -11.37 -10.29
C ASP A 779 -36.34 -11.37 -11.78
N ALA A 780 -36.43 -12.55 -12.40
CA ALA A 780 -36.07 -12.73 -13.81
C ALA A 780 -36.97 -11.95 -14.79
N THR A 781 -38.21 -11.63 -14.41
CA THR A 781 -39.16 -10.88 -15.24
C THR A 781 -38.84 -9.39 -15.21
N GLU A 782 -38.58 -8.85 -14.01
CA GLU A 782 -38.11 -7.48 -13.81
C GLU A 782 -36.77 -7.25 -14.51
N LYS A 783 -35.79 -8.16 -14.33
CA LYS A 783 -34.50 -8.12 -15.02
C LYS A 783 -34.64 -8.05 -16.54
N ARG A 784 -35.48 -8.92 -17.11
CA ARG A 784 -35.74 -8.91 -18.56
C ARG A 784 -36.39 -7.61 -19.02
N THR A 785 -37.32 -7.07 -18.24
CA THR A 785 -38.02 -5.81 -18.55
C THR A 785 -37.07 -4.62 -18.54
N LEU A 786 -36.19 -4.53 -17.54
CA LEU A 786 -35.15 -3.50 -17.44
C LEU A 786 -34.19 -3.55 -18.64
N LEU A 787 -33.73 -4.74 -19.03
CA LEU A 787 -32.89 -4.93 -20.21
C LEU A 787 -33.61 -4.59 -21.52
N THR A 788 -34.89 -4.93 -21.66
CA THR A 788 -35.69 -4.55 -22.84
C THR A 788 -35.86 -3.03 -22.94
N LEU A 789 -36.10 -2.34 -21.82
CA LEU A 789 -36.19 -0.87 -21.76
C LEU A 789 -34.86 -0.18 -22.12
N ALA A 790 -33.73 -0.77 -21.69
CA ALA A 790 -32.38 -0.30 -22.06
C ALA A 790 -32.07 -0.55 -23.55
N GLY A 791 -32.57 -1.65 -24.10
CA GLY A 791 -32.29 -2.11 -25.46
C GLY A 791 -33.00 -1.33 -26.58
N PRO A 792 -32.75 -1.70 -27.86
CA PRO A 792 -33.41 -1.09 -29.01
C PRO A 792 -34.92 -1.35 -29.06
N GLU A 793 -35.35 -2.54 -28.60
CA GLU A 793 -36.75 -2.98 -28.63
C GLU A 793 -37.66 -2.10 -27.76
N GLY A 794 -37.16 -1.60 -26.63
CA GLY A 794 -37.89 -0.73 -25.72
C GLY A 794 -37.81 0.77 -26.01
N PHE A 795 -37.18 1.21 -27.13
CA PHE A 795 -36.90 2.63 -27.36
C PHE A 795 -38.14 3.54 -27.31
N LYS A 796 -39.25 3.13 -27.93
CA LYS A 796 -40.50 3.91 -27.93
C LYS A 796 -41.08 4.06 -26.53
N GLU A 797 -41.02 2.99 -25.74
CA GLU A 797 -41.52 2.99 -24.37
C GLU A 797 -40.61 3.80 -23.45
N PHE A 798 -39.28 3.68 -23.59
CA PHE A 798 -38.31 4.54 -22.92
C PHE A 798 -38.57 6.03 -23.24
N GLN A 799 -38.79 6.38 -24.52
CA GLN A 799 -39.08 7.76 -24.90
C GLN A 799 -40.39 8.27 -24.29
N ARG A 800 -41.46 7.45 -24.31
CA ARG A 800 -42.75 7.77 -23.66
C ARG A 800 -42.55 8.02 -22.17
N ARG A 801 -41.86 7.11 -21.46
CA ARG A 801 -41.56 7.25 -20.03
C ARG A 801 -40.80 8.52 -19.69
N ALA A 802 -39.89 8.90 -20.56
CA ALA A 802 -38.94 9.95 -20.29
C ALA A 802 -39.43 11.35 -20.73
N GLU A 803 -40.30 11.45 -21.74
CA GLU A 803 -40.84 12.72 -22.28
C GLU A 803 -42.31 12.98 -21.92
N VAL A 804 -43.11 11.92 -21.73
CA VAL A 804 -44.55 12.04 -21.44
C VAL A 804 -44.82 11.74 -19.96
N ASP A 805 -44.37 10.59 -19.46
CA ASP A 805 -44.64 10.20 -18.07
C ASP A 805 -43.71 10.90 -17.07
N THR A 806 -42.58 11.43 -17.55
CA THR A 806 -41.57 12.14 -16.74
C THR A 806 -41.09 11.33 -15.53
N ILE A 807 -40.87 10.02 -15.74
CA ILE A 807 -40.39 9.07 -14.74
C ILE A 807 -39.00 9.49 -14.22
N THR A 808 -38.81 9.38 -12.90
CA THR A 808 -37.54 9.69 -12.22
C THR A 808 -36.75 8.43 -11.84
N PHE A 809 -35.48 8.55 -11.43
CA PHE A 809 -34.73 7.39 -10.90
C PHE A 809 -35.45 6.73 -9.71
N ALA A 810 -35.95 7.54 -8.77
CA ALA A 810 -36.74 7.07 -7.63
C ALA A 810 -38.01 6.31 -8.08
N ASP A 811 -38.73 6.80 -9.10
CA ASP A 811 -39.91 6.12 -9.64
C ASP A 811 -39.57 4.74 -10.23
N VAL A 812 -38.41 4.61 -10.90
CA VAL A 812 -37.96 3.31 -11.44
C VAL A 812 -37.61 2.34 -10.31
N LEU A 813 -36.89 2.79 -9.28
CA LEU A 813 -36.57 1.95 -8.11
C LEU A 813 -37.86 1.48 -7.40
N LEU A 814 -38.87 2.36 -7.31
CA LEU A 814 -40.20 2.04 -6.77
C LEU A 814 -40.95 0.99 -7.60
N GLU A 815 -40.80 1.04 -8.93
CA GLU A 815 -41.47 0.13 -9.86
C GLU A 815 -40.85 -1.26 -9.92
N PHE A 816 -39.52 -1.37 -9.75
CA PHE A 816 -38.75 -2.61 -9.84
C PHE A 816 -38.15 -2.98 -8.47
N PRO A 817 -38.98 -3.40 -7.49
CA PRO A 817 -38.53 -3.62 -6.11
C PRO A 817 -37.55 -4.78 -5.96
N SER A 818 -37.48 -5.73 -6.91
CA SER A 818 -36.47 -6.79 -6.89
C SER A 818 -35.09 -6.28 -7.26
N ALA A 819 -35.00 -5.15 -7.97
CA ALA A 819 -33.76 -4.47 -8.33
C ALA A 819 -33.37 -3.50 -7.21
N HIS A 820 -32.77 -4.04 -6.14
CA HIS A 820 -32.59 -3.32 -4.88
C HIS A 820 -31.10 -3.10 -4.52
N PRO A 821 -30.36 -2.26 -5.27
CA PRO A 821 -28.94 -1.97 -5.01
C PRO A 821 -28.69 -1.39 -3.61
N SER A 822 -27.47 -1.57 -3.09
CA SER A 822 -27.04 -0.87 -1.88
C SER A 822 -26.97 0.65 -2.11
N VAL A 823 -26.98 1.46 -1.05
CA VAL A 823 -26.82 2.92 -1.20
C VAL A 823 -25.51 3.28 -1.91
N HIS A 824 -24.44 2.51 -1.69
CA HIS A 824 -23.16 2.68 -2.38
C HIS A 824 -23.25 2.40 -3.88
N ASP A 825 -24.15 1.52 -4.30
CA ASP A 825 -24.40 1.24 -5.71
C ASP A 825 -25.33 2.28 -6.35
N ILE A 826 -26.34 2.76 -5.62
CA ILE A 826 -27.22 3.85 -6.08
C ILE A 826 -26.40 5.10 -6.44
N VAL A 827 -25.48 5.51 -5.57
CA VAL A 827 -24.64 6.69 -5.82
C VAL A 827 -23.63 6.49 -6.97
N ARG A 828 -23.43 5.26 -7.46
CA ARG A 828 -22.63 4.94 -8.65
C ARG A 828 -23.43 5.01 -9.94
N ILE A 829 -24.66 4.48 -9.91
CA ILE A 829 -25.47 4.32 -11.13
C ILE A 829 -26.35 5.55 -11.40
N VAL A 830 -26.58 6.40 -10.40
CA VAL A 830 -27.32 7.67 -10.54
C VAL A 830 -26.34 8.83 -10.70
N SER A 831 -26.57 9.66 -11.72
CA SER A 831 -25.68 10.80 -12.03
C SER A 831 -25.69 11.88 -10.94
N PRO A 832 -24.58 12.60 -10.75
CA PRO A 832 -24.55 13.77 -9.87
C PRO A 832 -25.47 14.91 -10.36
N MET A 833 -26.05 15.65 -9.42
CA MET A 833 -26.88 16.82 -9.70
C MET A 833 -26.06 17.94 -10.35
N LYS A 834 -26.58 18.52 -11.43
CA LYS A 834 -25.94 19.66 -12.09
C LYS A 834 -26.41 20.98 -11.49
N ARG A 835 -25.54 22.00 -11.49
CA ARG A 835 -25.96 23.37 -11.15
C ARG A 835 -26.83 23.94 -12.27
N ARG A 836 -27.80 24.79 -11.93
CA ARG A 836 -28.65 25.47 -12.92
C ARG A 836 -28.20 26.91 -13.11
N GLU A 837 -27.88 27.27 -14.34
CA GLU A 837 -27.42 28.61 -14.68
C GLU A 837 -28.61 29.51 -15.00
N TYR A 838 -28.60 30.71 -14.42
CA TYR A 838 -29.58 31.77 -14.68
C TYR A 838 -28.85 33.07 -15.00
N SER A 839 -29.24 33.74 -16.07
CA SER A 839 -28.67 35.04 -16.44
C SER A 839 -28.94 36.08 -15.33
N ILE A 840 -27.92 36.85 -14.95
CA ILE A 840 -28.00 37.81 -13.85
C ILE A 840 -28.83 39.04 -14.27
N ALA A 841 -29.75 39.47 -13.39
CA ALA A 841 -30.70 40.55 -13.62
C ALA A 841 -30.31 41.91 -13.00
N SER A 842 -29.12 42.03 -12.41
CA SER A 842 -28.62 43.25 -11.77
C SER A 842 -27.21 43.62 -12.22
N CYS A 843 -26.89 44.90 -12.25
CA CYS A 843 -25.53 45.40 -12.44
C CYS A 843 -24.80 45.54 -11.08
N GLN A 844 -23.67 44.86 -10.89
CA GLN A 844 -22.94 44.93 -9.62
C GLN A 844 -22.41 46.35 -9.32
N ALA A 845 -22.11 47.17 -10.34
CA ALA A 845 -21.71 48.55 -10.12
C ALA A 845 -22.85 49.43 -9.57
N VAL A 846 -24.11 49.03 -9.80
CA VAL A 846 -25.32 49.70 -9.27
C VAL A 846 -25.74 49.11 -7.94
N THR A 847 -25.62 47.79 -7.77
CA THR A 847 -25.92 47.07 -6.53
C THR A 847 -24.69 46.27 -6.04
N PRO A 848 -23.70 46.93 -5.41
CA PRO A 848 -22.41 46.28 -5.09
C PRO A 848 -22.50 45.12 -4.12
N THR A 849 -23.53 45.10 -3.28
CA THR A 849 -23.72 44.12 -2.22
C THR A 849 -24.80 43.10 -2.53
N SER A 850 -25.38 43.09 -3.74
CA SER A 850 -26.43 42.13 -4.08
C SER A 850 -26.44 41.70 -5.54
N VAL A 851 -26.97 40.51 -5.78
CA VAL A 851 -27.17 39.93 -7.11
C VAL A 851 -28.62 39.49 -7.26
N ALA A 852 -29.26 39.83 -8.37
CA ALA A 852 -30.65 39.51 -8.63
C ALA A 852 -30.83 38.56 -9.81
N LEU A 853 -31.86 37.73 -9.75
CA LEU A 853 -32.34 36.88 -10.84
C LEU A 853 -33.82 37.16 -11.13
N MET A 854 -34.25 36.80 -12.33
CA MET A 854 -35.66 36.71 -12.69
C MET A 854 -35.95 35.32 -13.22
N VAL A 855 -36.81 34.58 -12.53
CA VAL A 855 -37.01 33.15 -12.74
C VAL A 855 -38.50 32.87 -12.92
N VAL A 856 -38.82 31.84 -13.72
CA VAL A 856 -40.17 31.30 -13.84
C VAL A 856 -40.20 29.91 -13.26
N VAL A 857 -41.21 29.62 -12.42
CA VAL A 857 -41.43 28.26 -11.93
C VAL A 857 -41.87 27.37 -13.10
N VAL A 858 -41.18 26.26 -13.28
CA VAL A 858 -41.57 25.21 -14.23
C VAL A 858 -42.38 24.18 -13.46
N ASN A 859 -43.64 24.00 -13.84
CA ASN A 859 -44.53 22.99 -13.29
C ASN A 859 -45.44 22.39 -14.37
N TRP A 860 -45.80 21.12 -14.19
CA TRP A 860 -46.73 20.40 -15.06
C TRP A 860 -47.42 19.30 -14.26
N VAL A 861 -48.50 18.75 -14.81
CA VAL A 861 -49.17 17.56 -14.26
C VAL A 861 -48.80 16.39 -15.16
N ASP A 862 -48.25 15.32 -14.58
CA ASP A 862 -47.93 14.12 -15.33
C ASP A 862 -49.20 13.29 -15.68
N PRO A 863 -49.12 12.30 -16.59
CA PRO A 863 -50.28 11.48 -16.95
C PRO A 863 -50.92 10.71 -15.79
N ALA A 864 -50.20 10.52 -14.67
CA ALA A 864 -50.70 9.91 -13.45
C ALA A 864 -51.40 10.92 -12.52
N GLY A 865 -51.50 12.19 -12.92
CA GLY A 865 -52.14 13.25 -12.16
C GLY A 865 -51.26 13.85 -11.06
N ARG A 866 -49.95 13.58 -11.06
CA ARG A 866 -49.02 14.13 -10.05
C ARG A 866 -48.52 15.49 -10.48
N ASP A 867 -48.45 16.42 -9.53
CA ASP A 867 -47.79 17.70 -9.72
C ASP A 867 -46.27 17.49 -9.79
N ARG A 868 -45.67 17.91 -10.91
CA ARG A 868 -44.23 17.85 -11.15
C ARG A 868 -43.67 19.25 -11.30
N PHE A 869 -42.42 19.41 -10.87
CA PHE A 869 -41.75 20.71 -10.87
C PHE A 869 -40.32 20.59 -11.38
N GLY A 870 -39.83 21.67 -12.01
CA GLY A 870 -38.41 21.83 -12.26
C GLY A 870 -37.68 22.10 -10.95
N GLN A 871 -36.81 21.17 -10.54
CA GLN A 871 -36.07 21.15 -9.27
C GLN A 871 -35.55 22.54 -8.85
N ALA A 872 -34.64 23.14 -9.63
CA ALA A 872 -34.02 24.42 -9.29
C ALA A 872 -35.04 25.58 -9.19
N THR A 873 -36.06 25.60 -10.05
CA THR A 873 -37.07 26.68 -10.02
C THR A 873 -38.01 26.55 -8.83
N LYS A 874 -38.35 25.32 -8.43
CA LYS A 874 -39.17 25.02 -7.25
C LYS A 874 -38.41 25.38 -5.98
N TYR A 875 -37.16 24.90 -5.87
CA TYR A 875 -36.23 25.23 -4.80
C TYR A 875 -36.14 26.75 -4.60
N LEU A 876 -35.81 27.51 -5.65
CA LEU A 876 -35.70 28.97 -5.56
C LEU A 876 -37.02 29.66 -5.16
N SER A 877 -38.16 29.16 -5.65
CA SER A 877 -39.47 29.77 -5.36
C SER A 877 -39.90 29.60 -3.90
N GLU A 878 -39.36 28.62 -3.18
CA GLU A 878 -39.70 28.31 -1.78
C GLU A 878 -38.73 28.92 -0.78
N LEU A 879 -37.61 29.48 -1.24
CA LEU A 879 -36.64 30.12 -0.36
C LEU A 879 -37.24 31.36 0.32
N LYS A 880 -37.09 31.39 1.64
CA LYS A 880 -37.48 32.53 2.48
C LYS A 880 -36.34 33.53 2.59
N VAL A 881 -36.67 34.78 2.87
CA VAL A 881 -35.67 35.83 3.19
C VAL A 881 -34.78 35.34 4.35
N GLY A 882 -33.47 35.52 4.20
CA GLY A 882 -32.44 35.05 5.11
C GLY A 882 -31.94 33.63 4.84
N ALA A 883 -32.56 32.86 3.94
CA ALA A 883 -32.09 31.50 3.63
C ALA A 883 -30.71 31.53 2.93
N PRO A 884 -29.74 30.71 3.36
CA PRO A 884 -28.46 30.59 2.69
C PRO A 884 -28.59 29.77 1.41
N ILE A 885 -27.79 30.11 0.40
CA ILE A 885 -27.72 29.37 -0.86
C ILE A 885 -26.29 29.37 -1.40
N THR A 886 -25.90 28.26 -2.03
CA THR A 886 -24.59 28.14 -2.70
C THR A 886 -24.72 28.53 -4.16
N VAL A 887 -23.88 29.46 -4.60
CA VAL A 887 -23.86 29.98 -5.96
C VAL A 887 -22.44 29.98 -6.55
N SER A 888 -22.35 29.93 -7.87
CA SER A 888 -21.13 30.12 -8.65
C SER A 888 -21.36 31.14 -9.77
N VAL A 889 -20.30 31.75 -10.29
CA VAL A 889 -20.38 32.68 -11.42
C VAL A 889 -19.83 32.00 -12.66
N LYS A 890 -20.57 32.07 -13.77
CA LYS A 890 -20.13 31.56 -15.06
C LYS A 890 -19.97 32.70 -16.07
N PRO A 891 -18.81 32.80 -16.74
CA PRO A 891 -18.63 33.72 -17.85
C PRO A 891 -19.63 33.46 -18.97
N SER A 892 -20.21 34.52 -19.53
CA SER A 892 -21.07 34.47 -20.72
C SER A 892 -20.48 35.31 -21.86
N VAL A 893 -20.87 34.97 -23.08
CA VAL A 893 -20.64 35.76 -24.29
C VAL A 893 -21.54 37.01 -24.36
N MET A 894 -22.56 37.11 -23.49
CA MET A 894 -23.48 38.23 -23.40
C MET A 894 -22.84 39.46 -22.75
N LYS A 895 -21.76 40.01 -23.32
CA LYS A 895 -21.07 41.20 -22.79
C LYS A 895 -21.51 42.47 -23.52
N LEU A 896 -21.49 43.61 -22.82
CA LEU A 896 -21.70 44.92 -23.45
C LEU A 896 -20.57 45.23 -24.46
N PRO A 897 -20.85 46.02 -25.51
CA PRO A 897 -19.80 46.45 -26.43
C PRO A 897 -18.75 47.32 -25.71
N PRO A 898 -17.47 47.33 -26.19
CA PRO A 898 -16.38 48.02 -25.50
C PRO A 898 -16.57 49.52 -25.34
N LYS A 899 -17.31 50.17 -26.25
CA LYS A 899 -17.59 51.61 -26.20
C LYS A 899 -18.97 51.89 -25.64
N SER A 900 -19.08 52.88 -24.75
CA SER A 900 -20.36 53.30 -24.20
C SER A 900 -21.29 53.91 -25.26
N THR A 901 -20.70 54.53 -26.28
CA THR A 901 -21.39 55.15 -27.42
C THR A 901 -21.87 54.18 -28.49
N GLN A 902 -21.45 52.90 -28.43
CA GLN A 902 -21.90 51.89 -29.38
C GLN A 902 -23.32 51.42 -29.03
N PRO A 903 -24.28 51.47 -29.98
CA PRO A 903 -25.66 51.08 -29.71
C PRO A 903 -25.82 49.60 -29.35
N ILE A 904 -26.86 49.32 -28.55
CA ILE A 904 -27.26 47.96 -28.20
C ILE A 904 -28.72 47.72 -28.56
N ILE A 905 -28.99 46.56 -29.16
CA ILE A 905 -30.32 46.11 -29.53
C ILE A 905 -30.58 44.80 -28.80
N MET A 906 -31.60 44.78 -27.96
CA MET A 906 -31.88 43.69 -27.03
C MET A 906 -33.28 43.14 -27.29
N ALA A 907 -33.40 41.84 -27.51
CA ALA A 907 -34.66 41.14 -27.68
C ALA A 907 -34.83 40.11 -26.57
N GLY A 908 -35.74 40.34 -25.63
CA GLY A 908 -35.97 39.47 -24.46
C GLY A 908 -37.37 38.91 -24.41
N LEU A 909 -37.52 37.60 -24.22
CA LEU A 909 -38.83 36.96 -24.05
C LEU A 909 -39.03 36.46 -22.61
N GLY A 910 -40.06 36.94 -21.93
CA GLY A 910 -40.36 36.58 -20.54
C GLY A 910 -39.15 36.79 -19.61
N THR A 911 -38.66 35.71 -19.01
CA THR A 911 -37.47 35.76 -18.12
C THR A 911 -36.18 36.11 -18.85
N GLY A 912 -36.14 36.06 -20.18
CA GLY A 912 -35.01 36.52 -21.00
C GLY A 912 -34.75 38.03 -20.92
N LEU A 913 -35.59 38.81 -20.22
CA LEU A 913 -35.32 40.22 -19.91
C LEU A 913 -34.29 40.40 -18.78
N ALA A 914 -33.92 39.33 -18.06
CA ALA A 914 -32.97 39.38 -16.95
C ALA A 914 -31.65 40.08 -17.34
N PRO A 915 -30.85 39.58 -18.31
CA PRO A 915 -29.56 40.21 -18.63
C PRO A 915 -29.70 41.65 -19.13
N PHE A 916 -30.81 41.96 -19.81
CA PHE A 916 -31.06 43.30 -20.34
C PHE A 916 -31.39 44.33 -19.25
N ARG A 917 -31.95 43.89 -18.12
CA ARG A 917 -32.09 44.73 -16.93
C ARG A 917 -30.72 45.18 -16.42
N ALA A 918 -29.75 44.27 -16.33
CA ALA A 918 -28.39 44.60 -15.94
C ALA A 918 -27.71 45.55 -16.94
N PHE A 919 -27.91 45.34 -18.26
CA PHE A 919 -27.35 46.21 -19.30
C PHE A 919 -27.90 47.65 -19.22
N VAL A 920 -29.22 47.80 -19.06
CA VAL A 920 -29.85 49.11 -18.93
C VAL A 920 -29.39 49.82 -17.67
N GLN A 921 -29.26 49.10 -16.54
CA GLN A 921 -28.70 49.66 -15.31
C GLN A 921 -27.28 50.18 -15.49
N GLN A 922 -26.43 49.43 -16.19
CA GLN A 922 -25.06 49.87 -16.50
C GLN A 922 -25.05 51.13 -17.38
N ARG A 923 -25.87 51.18 -18.44
CA ARG A 923 -26.00 52.37 -19.30
C ARG A 923 -26.56 53.57 -18.54
N ALA A 924 -27.51 53.36 -17.64
CA ALA A 924 -28.04 54.41 -16.78
C ALA A 924 -26.95 54.99 -15.84
N LEU A 925 -26.10 54.13 -15.27
CA LEU A 925 -24.97 54.55 -14.44
C LEU A 925 -23.92 55.33 -15.25
N GLU A 926 -23.57 54.88 -16.45
CA GLU A 926 -22.65 55.60 -17.33
C GLU A 926 -23.18 56.99 -17.67
N LYS A 927 -24.48 57.08 -18.00
CA LYS A 927 -25.14 58.36 -18.28
C LYS A 927 -25.17 59.27 -17.04
N SER A 928 -25.45 58.74 -15.86
CA SER A 928 -25.47 59.55 -14.62
C SER A 928 -24.08 60.05 -14.21
N GLN A 929 -23.02 59.35 -14.64
CA GLN A 929 -21.63 59.79 -14.53
C GLN A 929 -21.22 60.84 -15.59
N GLY A 930 -22.15 61.27 -16.45
CA GLY A 930 -21.89 62.25 -17.51
C GLY A 930 -21.21 61.67 -18.76
N LYS A 931 -21.13 60.34 -18.90
CA LYS A 931 -20.61 59.72 -20.12
C LYS A 931 -21.69 59.72 -21.20
N GLU A 932 -21.25 59.93 -22.43
CA GLU A 932 -22.11 59.75 -23.60
C GLU A 932 -22.39 58.25 -23.81
N ILE A 933 -23.67 57.92 -24.02
CA ILE A 933 -24.14 56.55 -24.28
C ILE A 933 -24.80 56.45 -25.66
N GLY A 934 -24.60 55.32 -26.32
CA GLY A 934 -25.24 55.01 -27.61
C GLY A 934 -26.71 54.67 -27.46
N ALA A 935 -27.42 54.53 -28.59
CA ALA A 935 -28.84 54.18 -28.57
C ALA A 935 -29.08 52.80 -27.91
N VAL A 936 -30.13 52.71 -27.10
CA VAL A 936 -30.54 51.48 -26.41
C VAL A 936 -31.94 51.10 -26.88
N LEU A 937 -32.03 50.06 -27.71
CA LEU A 937 -33.29 49.54 -28.25
C LEU A 937 -33.63 48.25 -27.50
N LEU A 938 -34.76 48.24 -26.78
CA LEU A 938 -35.24 47.07 -26.04
C LEU A 938 -36.57 46.59 -26.62
N TYR A 939 -36.58 45.36 -27.14
CA TYR A 939 -37.76 44.64 -27.57
C TYR A 939 -38.10 43.55 -26.56
N MET A 940 -39.34 43.52 -26.10
CA MET A 940 -39.81 42.59 -25.09
C MET A 940 -41.05 41.84 -25.55
N GLY A 941 -41.05 40.53 -25.30
CA GLY A 941 -42.16 39.63 -25.65
C GLY A 941 -42.73 38.91 -24.43
N SER A 942 -44.03 39.06 -24.19
CA SER A 942 -44.77 38.36 -23.14
C SER A 942 -46.17 37.92 -23.61
N ARG A 943 -46.88 37.12 -22.80
CA ARG A 943 -48.25 36.70 -23.12
C ARG A 943 -49.23 37.87 -23.01
N HIS A 944 -49.26 38.52 -21.86
CA HIS A 944 -50.22 39.57 -21.54
C HIS A 944 -49.53 40.75 -20.87
N GLN A 945 -50.00 41.96 -21.16
CA GLN A 945 -49.48 43.19 -20.55
C GLN A 945 -49.81 43.25 -19.06
N ARG A 946 -51.03 42.89 -18.66
CA ARG A 946 -51.46 43.02 -17.26
C ARG A 946 -50.76 42.02 -16.34
N GLU A 947 -50.51 40.80 -16.82
CA GLU A 947 -49.99 39.71 -15.99
C GLU A 947 -48.47 39.54 -16.09
N GLU A 948 -47.84 39.81 -17.24
CA GLU A 948 -46.44 39.47 -17.52
C GLU A 948 -45.55 40.66 -17.93
N TYR A 949 -45.99 41.91 -17.69
CA TYR A 949 -45.14 43.09 -17.91
C TYR A 949 -44.12 43.28 -16.77
N CYS A 950 -43.19 42.32 -16.68
CA CYS A 950 -42.16 42.24 -15.65
C CYS A 950 -41.27 43.51 -15.67
N TYR A 951 -41.15 44.19 -14.53
CA TYR A 951 -40.45 45.46 -14.37
C TYR A 951 -40.98 46.62 -15.25
N GLY A 952 -42.26 46.57 -15.64
CA GLY A 952 -42.87 47.57 -16.53
C GLY A 952 -42.56 49.03 -16.17
N GLU A 953 -42.81 49.41 -14.92
CA GLU A 953 -42.55 50.75 -14.40
C GLU A 953 -41.07 51.15 -14.49
N GLU A 954 -40.14 50.21 -14.28
CA GLU A 954 -38.70 50.45 -14.39
C GLU A 954 -38.30 50.73 -15.86
N TRP A 955 -38.86 50.00 -16.83
CA TRP A 955 -38.61 50.24 -18.24
C TRP A 955 -39.15 51.59 -18.72
N GLU A 956 -40.35 51.97 -18.28
CA GLU A 956 -40.96 53.26 -18.60
C GLU A 956 -40.15 54.41 -17.99
N ALA A 957 -39.65 54.25 -16.76
CA ALA A 957 -38.78 55.23 -16.12
C ALA A 957 -37.45 55.42 -16.87
N TYR A 958 -36.80 54.33 -17.30
CA TYR A 958 -35.55 54.43 -18.08
C TYR A 958 -35.78 55.02 -19.48
N GLN A 959 -36.93 54.78 -20.09
CA GLN A 959 -37.30 55.44 -21.34
C GLN A 959 -37.52 56.95 -21.14
N ALA A 960 -38.24 57.34 -20.09
CA ALA A 960 -38.46 58.75 -19.75
C ALA A 960 -37.14 59.48 -19.40
N ALA A 961 -36.20 58.80 -18.74
CA ALA A 961 -34.85 59.30 -18.48
C ALA A 961 -33.94 59.34 -19.72
N GLY A 962 -34.44 58.88 -20.88
CA GLY A 962 -33.70 58.79 -22.14
C GLY A 962 -32.51 57.83 -22.09
N VAL A 963 -32.54 56.84 -21.19
CA VAL A 963 -31.56 55.74 -21.19
C VAL A 963 -31.98 54.72 -22.25
N ILE A 964 -33.25 54.32 -22.27
CA ILE A 964 -33.83 53.51 -23.34
C ILE A 964 -34.33 54.45 -24.43
N THR A 965 -33.76 54.33 -25.64
CA THR A 965 -34.15 55.13 -26.80
C THR A 965 -35.45 54.62 -27.42
N LEU A 966 -35.65 53.30 -27.42
CA LEU A 966 -36.82 52.66 -28.01
C LEU A 966 -37.25 51.46 -27.17
N LEU A 967 -38.54 51.41 -26.83
CA LEU A 967 -39.15 50.32 -26.09
C LEU A 967 -40.25 49.64 -26.94
N GLY A 968 -39.91 48.48 -27.52
CA GLY A 968 -40.79 47.68 -28.36
C GLY A 968 -41.53 46.60 -27.57
N ARG A 969 -42.81 46.83 -27.24
CA ARG A 969 -43.63 45.93 -26.40
C ARG A 969 -44.50 45.01 -27.23
N ALA A 970 -44.29 43.69 -27.13
CA ALA A 970 -45.08 42.67 -27.82
C ALA A 970 -45.85 41.80 -26.80
N PHE A 971 -47.17 41.91 -26.80
CA PHE A 971 -48.07 41.07 -26.00
C PHE A 971 -48.91 40.20 -26.94
N SER A 972 -48.71 38.88 -26.83
CA SER A 972 -49.21 37.93 -27.84
C SER A 972 -50.66 37.51 -27.64
N ARG A 973 -51.28 37.80 -26.49
CA ARG A 973 -52.62 37.31 -26.11
C ARG A 973 -53.63 38.39 -25.73
N ASP A 974 -53.27 39.68 -25.80
CA ASP A 974 -54.16 40.79 -25.42
C ASP A 974 -55.14 41.19 -26.54
N GLN A 975 -54.96 40.64 -27.74
CA GLN A 975 -55.78 40.89 -28.92
C GLN A 975 -55.88 39.62 -29.80
N PRO A 976 -56.86 39.52 -30.72
CA PRO A 976 -57.07 38.32 -31.54
C PRO A 976 -55.87 37.93 -32.42
N GLN A 977 -55.20 38.91 -33.01
CA GLN A 977 -53.96 38.71 -33.78
C GLN A 977 -52.74 38.65 -32.85
N LYS A 978 -51.95 37.59 -32.94
CA LYS A 978 -50.73 37.46 -32.14
C LYS A 978 -49.69 38.47 -32.62
N ILE A 979 -49.21 39.32 -31.71
CA ILE A 979 -48.10 40.25 -31.96
C ILE A 979 -46.88 39.70 -31.24
N TYR A 980 -45.80 39.45 -31.99
CA TYR A 980 -44.53 38.97 -31.48
C TYR A 980 -43.42 40.03 -31.60
N ILE A 981 -42.24 39.72 -31.09
CA ILE A 981 -41.12 40.66 -31.02
C ILE A 981 -40.63 41.08 -32.42
N GLN A 982 -40.60 40.15 -33.38
CA GLN A 982 -40.22 40.41 -34.76
C GLN A 982 -41.17 41.43 -35.43
N ASP A 983 -42.45 41.43 -35.07
CA ASP A 983 -43.43 42.39 -35.63
C ASP A 983 -43.13 43.81 -35.13
N ARG A 984 -42.74 43.94 -33.85
CA ARG A 984 -42.31 45.22 -33.27
C ARG A 984 -40.98 45.68 -33.84
N MET A 985 -40.05 44.76 -34.07
CA MET A 985 -38.78 45.09 -34.72
C MET A 985 -39.00 45.62 -36.14
N ARG A 986 -39.85 44.98 -36.95
CA ARG A 986 -40.20 45.43 -38.31
C ARG A 986 -40.84 46.82 -38.36
N GLN A 987 -41.65 47.17 -37.36
CA GLN A 987 -42.22 48.54 -37.25
C GLN A 987 -41.15 49.63 -37.05
N THR A 988 -39.95 49.24 -36.67
CA THR A 988 -38.83 50.14 -36.32
C THR A 988 -37.56 49.81 -37.11
N LEU A 989 -37.75 49.27 -38.32
CA LEU A 989 -36.65 48.75 -39.14
C LEU A 989 -35.60 49.83 -39.45
N GLU A 990 -36.02 51.08 -39.66
CA GLU A 990 -35.11 52.20 -39.91
C GLU A 990 -34.21 52.49 -38.70
N GLN A 991 -34.76 52.47 -37.49
CA GLN A 991 -33.99 52.66 -36.25
C GLN A 991 -33.02 51.51 -35.99
N ILE A 992 -33.42 50.27 -36.34
CA ILE A 992 -32.56 49.09 -36.31
C ILE A 992 -31.44 49.24 -37.34
N THR A 993 -31.74 49.63 -38.58
CA THR A 993 -30.72 49.85 -39.62
C THR A 993 -29.70 50.91 -39.19
N GLN A 994 -30.17 52.04 -38.63
CA GLN A 994 -29.28 53.08 -38.12
C GLN A 994 -28.39 52.55 -36.99
N SER A 995 -29.00 51.97 -35.95
CA SER A 995 -28.28 51.58 -34.73
C SER A 995 -27.37 50.35 -34.94
N TYR A 996 -27.84 49.35 -35.69
CA TYR A 996 -27.13 48.09 -35.88
C TYR A 996 -26.07 48.17 -36.97
N ILE A 997 -26.41 48.76 -38.12
CA ILE A 997 -25.56 48.73 -39.31
C ILE A 997 -24.69 49.99 -39.38
N LYS A 998 -25.29 51.18 -39.39
CA LYS A 998 -24.55 52.43 -39.60
C LYS A 998 -23.69 52.80 -38.39
N ASP A 999 -24.27 52.73 -37.19
CA ASP A 999 -23.60 53.06 -35.94
C ASP A 999 -22.82 51.87 -35.34
N GLN A 1000 -22.75 50.77 -36.12
CA GLN A 1000 -22.00 49.57 -35.79
C GLN A 1000 -22.39 48.93 -34.44
N GLY A 1001 -23.66 48.98 -34.04
CA GLY A 1001 -24.17 48.42 -32.79
C GLY A 1001 -24.10 46.89 -32.69
N ALA A 1002 -24.49 46.35 -31.53
CA ALA A 1002 -24.58 44.92 -31.25
C ALA A 1002 -26.02 44.47 -30.95
N PHE A 1003 -26.35 43.26 -31.37
CA PHE A 1003 -27.64 42.62 -31.18
C PHE A 1003 -27.55 41.45 -30.20
N TYR A 1004 -28.52 41.37 -29.28
CA TYR A 1004 -28.63 40.34 -28.27
C TYR A 1004 -30.05 39.76 -28.24
N LEU A 1005 -30.16 38.43 -28.22
CA LEU A 1005 -31.44 37.73 -28.00
C LEU A 1005 -31.30 36.77 -26.81
N CYS A 1006 -32.24 36.86 -25.87
CA CYS A 1006 -32.33 35.95 -24.74
C CYS A 1006 -33.76 35.42 -24.57
N GLY A 1007 -33.92 34.10 -24.50
CA GLY A 1007 -35.24 33.45 -24.44
C GLY A 1007 -35.26 32.05 -25.05
N PRO A 1008 -36.44 31.49 -25.37
CA PRO A 1008 -36.54 30.20 -26.06
C PRO A 1008 -35.97 30.27 -27.48
N THR A 1009 -35.64 29.11 -28.06
CA THR A 1009 -35.06 28.98 -29.42
C THR A 1009 -36.01 29.30 -30.59
N TRP A 1010 -37.32 29.13 -30.43
CA TRP A 1010 -38.29 29.25 -31.54
C TRP A 1010 -38.36 30.62 -32.27
N PRO A 1011 -38.10 31.80 -31.66
CA PRO A 1011 -38.16 33.09 -32.35
C PRO A 1011 -36.85 33.46 -33.06
N VAL A 1012 -35.78 32.67 -32.90
CA VAL A 1012 -34.46 32.97 -33.50
C VAL A 1012 -34.57 33.15 -35.02
N PRO A 1013 -35.24 32.28 -35.81
CA PRO A 1013 -35.30 32.44 -37.25
C PRO A 1013 -35.99 33.74 -37.67
N ASP A 1014 -37.13 34.05 -37.04
CA ASP A 1014 -37.93 35.23 -37.36
C ASP A 1014 -37.19 36.54 -37.03
N VAL A 1015 -36.52 36.57 -35.87
CA VAL A 1015 -35.72 37.74 -35.46
C VAL A 1015 -34.50 37.93 -36.35
N THR A 1016 -33.83 36.83 -36.72
CA THR A 1016 -32.70 36.86 -37.67
C THR A 1016 -33.15 37.46 -39.00
N GLN A 1017 -34.32 37.04 -39.49
CA GLN A 1017 -34.89 37.55 -40.73
C GLN A 1017 -35.10 39.08 -40.69
N VAL A 1018 -35.57 39.63 -39.56
CA VAL A 1018 -35.73 41.10 -39.43
C VAL A 1018 -34.38 41.83 -39.51
N LEU A 1019 -33.31 41.25 -38.95
CA LEU A 1019 -31.97 41.83 -39.06
C LEU A 1019 -31.42 41.74 -40.50
N GLU A 1020 -31.69 40.63 -41.20
CA GLU A 1020 -31.37 40.50 -42.62
C GLU A 1020 -32.13 41.51 -43.49
N GLU A 1021 -33.42 41.75 -43.19
CA GLU A 1021 -34.22 42.82 -43.80
C GLU A 1021 -33.57 44.20 -43.58
N ALA A 1022 -33.06 44.47 -42.38
CA ALA A 1022 -32.36 45.73 -42.05
C ALA A 1022 -31.03 45.91 -42.83
N ILE A 1023 -30.27 44.83 -43.01
CA ILE A 1023 -29.03 44.80 -43.81
C ILE A 1023 -29.34 45.05 -45.29
N ALA A 1024 -30.37 44.39 -45.82
CA ALA A 1024 -30.80 44.56 -47.20
C ALA A 1024 -31.30 45.98 -47.46
N LEU A 1025 -32.02 46.58 -46.50
CA LEU A 1025 -32.49 47.96 -46.57
C LEU A 1025 -31.31 48.95 -46.67
N ASP A 1026 -30.28 48.79 -45.83
CA ASP A 1026 -29.08 49.64 -45.89
C ASP A 1026 -28.31 49.47 -47.20
N ALA A 1027 -28.11 48.22 -47.64
CA ALA A 1027 -27.41 47.93 -48.90
C ALA A 1027 -28.10 48.59 -50.11
N LYS A 1028 -29.44 48.62 -50.11
CA LYS A 1028 -30.24 49.30 -51.14
C LYS A 1028 -30.10 50.82 -51.06
N ALA A 1029 -30.08 51.39 -49.85
CA ALA A 1029 -29.92 52.84 -49.65
C ALA A 1029 -28.50 53.34 -49.99
N SER A 1030 -27.47 52.52 -49.71
CA SER A 1030 -26.06 52.83 -49.93
C SER A 1030 -25.55 52.52 -51.36
N GLY A 1031 -26.40 51.96 -52.23
CA GLY A 1031 -26.05 51.63 -53.62
C GLY A 1031 -25.09 50.45 -53.78
N ALA A 1032 -24.93 49.60 -52.75
CA ALA A 1032 -24.00 48.48 -52.76
C ALA A 1032 -24.47 47.35 -53.70
N LYS A 1033 -23.59 46.84 -54.58
CA LYS A 1033 -23.90 45.72 -55.48
C LYS A 1033 -23.83 44.38 -54.72
N LYS A 1034 -24.98 43.71 -54.56
CA LYS A 1034 -25.16 42.34 -54.01
C LYS A 1034 -24.49 42.11 -52.64
N VAL A 1035 -25.18 42.51 -51.58
CA VAL A 1035 -24.91 42.02 -50.21
C VAL A 1035 -25.74 40.76 -49.98
N ASP A 1036 -25.13 39.71 -49.45
CA ASP A 1036 -25.82 38.50 -48.95
C ASP A 1036 -26.08 38.70 -47.44
N PRO A 1037 -27.34 38.97 -47.02
CA PRO A 1037 -27.64 39.28 -45.62
C PRO A 1037 -27.31 38.15 -44.65
N SER A 1038 -27.50 36.88 -45.05
CA SER A 1038 -27.22 35.73 -44.19
C SER A 1038 -25.72 35.55 -43.94
N ARG A 1039 -24.90 35.78 -44.96
CA ARG A 1039 -23.44 35.79 -44.82
C ARG A 1039 -22.96 36.94 -43.91
N GLU A 1040 -23.63 38.09 -43.99
CA GLU A 1040 -23.32 39.24 -43.16
C GLU A 1040 -23.67 39.00 -41.68
N ILE A 1041 -24.78 38.32 -41.39
CA ILE A 1041 -25.11 37.86 -40.02
C ILE A 1041 -24.03 36.92 -39.48
N MET A 1042 -23.47 36.01 -40.29
CA MET A 1042 -22.34 35.16 -39.87
C MET A 1042 -21.11 36.00 -39.54
N ARG A 1043 -20.76 36.99 -40.38
CA ARG A 1043 -19.65 37.93 -40.09
C ARG A 1043 -19.88 38.68 -38.77
N LEU A 1044 -21.09 39.19 -38.55
CA LEU A 1044 -21.45 39.91 -37.32
C LEU A 1044 -21.42 39.00 -36.08
N LYS A 1045 -21.72 37.70 -36.25
CA LYS A 1045 -21.57 36.69 -35.19
C LYS A 1045 -20.09 36.50 -34.83
N ASP A 1046 -19.23 36.35 -35.83
CA ASP A 1046 -17.78 36.19 -35.62
C ASP A 1046 -17.16 37.45 -34.98
N GLU A 1047 -17.71 38.64 -35.26
CA GLU A 1047 -17.33 39.91 -34.64
C GLU A 1047 -17.93 40.14 -33.24
N GLY A 1048 -18.71 39.18 -32.71
CA GLY A 1048 -19.35 39.30 -31.39
C GLY A 1048 -20.47 40.33 -31.33
N ARG A 1049 -21.03 40.73 -32.48
CA ARG A 1049 -22.12 41.71 -32.60
C ARG A 1049 -23.49 41.07 -32.83
N TYR A 1050 -23.55 39.76 -33.03
CA TYR A 1050 -24.77 38.97 -33.03
C TYR A 1050 -24.67 37.86 -31.98
N VAL A 1051 -25.29 38.07 -30.82
CA VAL A 1051 -25.13 37.21 -29.64
C VAL A 1051 -26.48 36.62 -29.22
N LEU A 1052 -26.53 35.29 -29.12
CA LEU A 1052 -27.73 34.54 -28.74
C LEU A 1052 -27.48 33.74 -27.47
N GLU A 1053 -28.36 33.86 -26.48
CA GLU A 1053 -28.38 33.02 -25.27
C GLU A 1053 -29.79 32.43 -25.14
N VAL A 1054 -29.99 31.29 -25.80
CA VAL A 1054 -31.30 30.66 -25.97
C VAL A 1054 -31.35 29.25 -25.38
N TYR A 1055 -32.53 28.84 -24.91
CA TYR A 1055 -32.76 27.54 -24.25
C TYR A 1055 -33.87 26.70 -24.90
#